data_AF-A0A2T7PFF9-F1
#
_entry.id   AF-A0A2T7PFF9-F1
#
_cell.length_a   1.000
_cell.length_b   1.000
_cell.length_c   1.000
_cell.angle_alpha   90.00
_cell.angle_beta   90.00
_cell.angle_gamma   90.00
#
_symmetry.space_group_name_H-M   'P 1'
#
loop_
_entity.id
_entity.type
_entity.pdbx_description
1 polymer ?
#
loop_
_entity_poly.entity_id
_entity_poly.type
_entity_poly.pdbx_seq_one_letter_code
_entity_poly.pdbx_strand_id
1 'polypeptide(L)'
;MTALPEIVVGETYVNPETSLSEDNPFHHGIVNGHKTTRSVRDELFEQPKFGRLTKIAEMVLLAFEQTDFCTFEVQYEIAHNYIHALVGGNESYSMASSGSAALPGTAVQLCKLRYCLPAQAVAAFRSDQHHQSRPHHARSLCTLRGLRLRAQLPVPYDNLEFNGFSIPQLQREILHRQHDERVFAGFMLHGIGQSALVTLDVCEPSGPCHPAGEFYILGDEYEIPWQYDRLFQYEITDVLAKYKLEANDRYSVQYSVIDLDGKKISSDIFGKVTVVVRPGSETKKGEVDKNIVAASHIRRNLEDLSKGEVESLKSALKRMQDDGTFGKIASFHGYPGLCTHEGRKVACCVHMVRPPSPTGTGCMLIRWRTSFWPTAPLSPCLTGTGHNPSDSCPHSSTRPPTSILAPKNVGAQPFLPGQDPRHQSGDHQRPSTELFNSDYLLNNVLLALEQTSFCDFEIQFEIVHNALHSLVGGRGLYSLSSLDYSAFDPVFFLHHANVDRIWAIWQALQQYRGLPDDKSDCALNVMRQPLRPFDDKGQNDYDLTNRYSRPIDIFDYSNHFDYHYDTLNFNSWTIPQLEEVLKRQRAQDRLFAGFLLHNIGTSADVQLFICVATGNGERNCNHPAGSFSVLGGETEMPFIFDRLYKYDISDPVRKLGLKLDSAGDIDLEIKIRAYNGSYLESSALRRPSLIFVPGEDNSQDQTGKTERRLIRKSVTSLTIGERRSLVLALQSLEEDSSATGFQALASFHAVPPLCPYPEANQLLYPRFSTTIYHDPVLDVDIPNPWAGAAITFENTKVERDFQLDRLSDHGEHGYDNWLWKQFLLALEQENYCDFEVQFEIAHNAIHAWVGGSKEHSMAHLHYASYDPIFLLHHSSTDRIYALWQELQRLRGHDPNEANCALELMREPLKPFSFGAPYNLDPITREYSKPEDVFDYKSHFNYEYDTLELAGINAELLLSIINKQKEKSRAFAGFLLGGIKTSAHVDILVCTSEDVCTEAGDFDVLGGTAEMPWSFDRLYRYEITELSTTVTELLMLAYILCNNTIGTCSPIVTGAGEEGLSVDDAFTVKVQLRALNGSELSSSLIPTPSVLYEPKSREYQHPV
;
A
#
# COMPACT_ATOMS: atom_id res chain seq x y z
N MET A 1 -40.93 23.98 -18.43
CA MET A 1 -42.37 24.35 -18.19
C MET A 1 -42.89 25.09 -19.42
N THR A 2 -44.18 25.09 -19.77
CA THR A 2 -44.66 25.70 -21.03
C THR A 2 -45.35 27.07 -20.90
N ALA A 3 -45.89 27.39 -19.73
CA ALA A 3 -46.49 28.68 -19.40
C ALA A 3 -46.49 28.85 -17.87
N LEU A 4 -46.72 30.08 -17.37
CA LEU A 4 -46.98 30.30 -15.95
C LEU A 4 -48.33 29.65 -15.52
N PRO A 5 -48.52 29.29 -14.24
CA PRO A 5 -49.78 28.76 -13.74
C PRO A 5 -50.96 29.73 -13.96
N GLU A 6 -52.11 29.24 -14.41
CA GLU A 6 -53.28 30.08 -14.78
C GLU A 6 -53.68 31.07 -13.69
N ILE A 7 -53.61 30.66 -12.42
CA ILE A 7 -53.93 31.47 -11.24
C ILE A 7 -53.12 32.78 -11.16
N VAL A 8 -51.91 32.86 -11.72
CA VAL A 8 -51.11 34.09 -11.74
C VAL A 8 -51.14 34.85 -13.07
N VAL A 9 -51.73 34.29 -14.13
CA VAL A 9 -51.61 34.80 -15.53
C VAL A 9 -52.70 35.80 -15.90
N GLY A 10 -53.96 35.58 -15.52
CA GLY A 10 -55.04 36.51 -15.85
C GLY A 10 -55.00 37.76 -14.98
N GLU A 11 -55.08 38.97 -15.56
CA GLU A 11 -55.27 40.22 -14.79
C GLU A 11 -56.59 40.22 -14.00
N THR A 12 -57.61 39.56 -14.54
CA THR A 12 -58.93 39.36 -13.94
C THR A 12 -59.32 37.89 -13.94
N TYR A 13 -60.16 37.49 -12.98
CA TYR A 13 -60.80 36.17 -12.94
C TYR A 13 -62.32 36.33 -12.91
N VAL A 14 -63.06 35.32 -13.39
CA VAL A 14 -64.51 35.28 -13.20
C VAL A 14 -64.79 34.64 -11.85
N ASN A 15 -65.33 35.41 -10.91
CA ASN A 15 -65.70 34.91 -9.60
C ASN A 15 -66.95 34.00 -9.74
N PRO A 16 -66.89 32.70 -9.34
CA PRO A 16 -67.98 31.76 -9.56
C PRO A 16 -69.21 32.01 -8.66
N GLU A 17 -69.07 32.77 -7.57
CA GLU A 17 -70.19 33.12 -6.68
C GLU A 17 -70.95 34.35 -7.17
N THR A 18 -70.25 35.35 -7.71
CA THR A 18 -70.86 36.61 -8.20
C THR A 18 -71.17 36.58 -9.69
N SER A 19 -70.54 35.69 -10.47
CA SER A 19 -70.49 35.70 -11.94
C SER A 19 -69.96 37.01 -12.55
N LEU A 20 -69.21 37.80 -11.77
CA LEU A 20 -68.56 39.04 -12.23
C LEU A 20 -67.08 38.79 -12.56
N SER A 21 -66.56 39.62 -13.47
CA SER A 21 -65.11 39.70 -13.72
C SER A 21 -64.48 40.60 -12.66
N GLU A 22 -63.63 40.03 -11.81
CA GLU A 22 -62.99 40.69 -10.68
C GLU A 22 -61.47 40.71 -10.86
N ASP A 23 -60.78 41.71 -10.30
CA ASP A 23 -59.32 41.88 -10.37
C ASP A 23 -58.63 40.71 -9.65
N ASN A 24 -57.61 40.10 -10.28
CA ASN A 24 -56.98 38.87 -9.77
C ASN A 24 -55.92 39.21 -8.71
N PRO A 25 -56.13 38.85 -7.42
CA PRO A 25 -55.20 39.15 -6.34
C PRO A 25 -53.87 38.39 -6.44
N PHE A 26 -53.75 37.38 -7.31
CA PHE A 26 -52.51 36.65 -7.57
C PHE A 26 -51.76 37.17 -8.81
N HIS A 27 -52.33 38.10 -9.59
CA HIS A 27 -51.63 38.69 -10.72
C HIS A 27 -50.58 39.72 -10.27
N HIS A 28 -50.91 40.58 -9.31
CA HIS A 28 -50.04 41.69 -8.89
C HIS A 28 -50.32 42.13 -7.45
N GLY A 29 -49.28 42.59 -6.75
CA GLY A 29 -49.39 43.30 -5.47
C GLY A 29 -49.40 44.82 -5.65
N ILE A 30 -49.60 45.55 -4.55
CA ILE A 30 -49.51 47.03 -4.51
C ILE A 30 -48.48 47.46 -3.46
N VAL A 31 -47.46 48.19 -3.88
CA VAL A 31 -46.39 48.75 -3.03
C VAL A 31 -46.42 50.26 -3.13
N ASN A 32 -46.63 50.97 -2.01
CA ASN A 32 -46.59 52.44 -1.94
C ASN A 32 -47.45 53.19 -2.99
N GLY A 33 -48.48 52.53 -3.55
CA GLY A 33 -49.33 53.08 -4.62
C GLY A 33 -48.94 52.67 -6.05
N HIS A 34 -48.01 51.73 -6.24
CA HIS A 34 -47.60 51.16 -7.53
C HIS A 34 -47.97 49.69 -7.61
N LYS A 35 -48.43 49.22 -8.78
CA LYS A 35 -48.69 47.80 -9.05
C LYS A 35 -47.36 47.08 -9.35
N THR A 36 -47.14 45.89 -8.81
CA THR A 36 -45.95 45.09 -9.13
C THR A 36 -45.99 44.54 -10.55
N THR A 37 -44.87 44.58 -11.27
CA THR A 37 -44.70 44.00 -12.60
C THR A 37 -43.97 42.64 -12.53
N ARG A 38 -43.96 41.91 -13.66
CA ARG A 38 -43.15 40.71 -13.88
C ARG A 38 -42.51 40.82 -15.25
N SER A 39 -41.20 40.60 -15.34
CA SER A 39 -40.47 40.50 -16.60
C SER A 39 -39.90 39.09 -16.69
N VAL A 40 -40.65 38.20 -17.34
CA VAL A 40 -40.39 36.76 -17.34
C VAL A 40 -39.34 36.42 -18.39
N ARG A 41 -38.28 35.72 -17.96
CA ARG A 41 -37.20 35.23 -18.81
C ARG A 41 -37.57 33.91 -19.50
N ASP A 42 -37.19 33.77 -20.77
CA ASP A 42 -37.50 32.58 -21.59
C ASP A 42 -36.90 31.29 -20.99
N GLU A 43 -35.78 31.39 -20.27
CA GLU A 43 -35.11 30.28 -19.60
C GLU A 43 -35.99 29.59 -18.53
N LEU A 44 -37.03 30.26 -18.01
CA LEU A 44 -38.03 29.65 -17.12
C LEU A 44 -38.84 28.54 -17.82
N PHE A 45 -38.94 28.61 -19.15
CA PHE A 45 -39.71 27.69 -19.97
C PHE A 45 -38.87 26.59 -20.63
N GLU A 46 -37.61 26.42 -20.20
CA GLU A 46 -36.69 25.39 -20.68
C GLU A 46 -37.37 24.00 -20.76
N GLN A 47 -37.08 23.31 -21.88
CA GLN A 47 -37.51 21.96 -22.18
C GLN A 47 -36.25 21.10 -22.41
N PRO A 48 -35.71 20.46 -21.35
CA PRO A 48 -34.50 19.68 -21.47
C PRO A 48 -34.74 18.45 -22.36
N LYS A 49 -33.67 17.96 -23.00
CA LYS A 49 -33.71 16.70 -23.75
C LYS A 49 -33.95 15.53 -22.80
N PHE A 50 -34.51 14.44 -23.30
CA PHE A 50 -34.67 13.19 -22.54
C PHE A 50 -33.33 12.78 -21.90
N GLY A 51 -33.33 12.53 -20.59
CA GLY A 51 -32.13 12.25 -19.80
C GLY A 51 -31.38 13.48 -19.27
N ARG A 52 -31.88 14.71 -19.44
CA ARG A 52 -31.36 15.91 -18.77
C ARG A 52 -32.44 16.62 -17.94
N LEU A 53 -31.97 17.43 -17.00
CA LEU A 53 -32.76 18.25 -16.08
C LEU A 53 -32.76 19.72 -16.53
N THR A 54 -33.64 20.54 -15.95
CA THR A 54 -33.56 22.01 -16.11
C THR A 54 -32.46 22.59 -15.22
N LYS A 55 -31.90 23.76 -15.57
CA LYS A 55 -30.77 24.30 -14.80
C LYS A 55 -31.05 24.51 -13.31
N ILE A 56 -32.26 24.95 -12.96
CA ILE A 56 -32.70 25.08 -11.56
C ILE A 56 -32.80 23.73 -10.84
N ALA A 57 -33.17 22.65 -11.54
CA ALA A 57 -33.24 21.32 -10.94
C ALA A 57 -31.83 20.76 -10.65
N GLU A 58 -30.83 21.06 -11.49
CA GLU A 58 -29.42 20.77 -11.18
C GLU A 58 -28.94 21.51 -9.92
N MET A 59 -29.25 22.79 -9.78
CA MET A 59 -28.87 23.59 -8.59
C MET A 59 -29.52 23.07 -7.30
N VAL A 60 -30.81 22.70 -7.36
CA VAL A 60 -31.52 22.15 -6.20
C VAL A 60 -31.08 20.72 -5.86
N LEU A 61 -30.72 19.89 -6.85
CA LEU A 61 -30.03 18.61 -6.59
C LEU A 61 -28.69 18.84 -5.89
N LEU A 62 -27.87 19.79 -6.38
CA LEU A 62 -26.60 20.12 -5.75
C LEU A 62 -26.77 20.65 -4.31
N ALA A 63 -27.91 21.27 -3.98
CA ALA A 63 -28.25 21.54 -2.57
C ALA A 63 -28.55 20.23 -1.80
N PHE A 64 -29.41 19.36 -2.31
CA PHE A 64 -29.73 18.07 -1.68
C PHE A 64 -28.54 17.10 -1.55
N GLU A 65 -27.49 17.25 -2.36
CA GLU A 65 -26.22 16.52 -2.22
C GLU A 65 -25.46 16.85 -0.92
N GLN A 66 -25.76 17.98 -0.25
CA GLN A 66 -25.01 18.43 0.94
C GLN A 66 -25.61 17.88 2.25
N THR A 67 -24.76 17.28 3.09
CA THR A 67 -25.16 16.66 4.36
C THR A 67 -25.15 17.60 5.56
N ASP A 68 -24.33 18.66 5.54
CA ASP A 68 -24.40 19.77 6.50
C ASP A 68 -25.47 20.77 6.08
N PHE A 69 -26.29 21.21 7.04
CA PHE A 69 -27.42 22.09 6.75
C PHE A 69 -27.00 23.46 6.24
N CYS A 70 -25.94 24.08 6.78
CA CYS A 70 -25.58 25.43 6.33
C CYS A 70 -24.89 25.38 4.95
N THR A 71 -24.26 24.27 4.57
CA THR A 71 -23.81 24.05 3.17
C THR A 71 -24.98 23.77 2.23
N PHE A 72 -26.02 23.06 2.68
CA PHE A 72 -27.30 22.96 1.96
C PHE A 72 -27.95 24.35 1.79
N GLU A 73 -28.00 25.15 2.85
CA GLU A 73 -28.65 26.47 2.93
C GLU A 73 -28.05 27.45 1.92
N VAL A 74 -26.72 27.57 1.85
CA VAL A 74 -26.04 28.43 0.86
C VAL A 74 -26.34 28.00 -0.59
N GLN A 75 -26.41 26.70 -0.87
CA GLN A 75 -26.76 26.22 -2.22
C GLN A 75 -28.24 26.42 -2.53
N TYR A 76 -29.13 26.18 -1.55
CA TYR A 76 -30.58 26.25 -1.70
C TYR A 76 -31.09 27.69 -1.87
N GLU A 77 -30.60 28.63 -1.06
CA GLU A 77 -31.03 30.04 -1.15
C GLU A 77 -30.56 30.70 -2.45
N ILE A 78 -29.36 30.39 -2.94
CA ILE A 78 -28.91 30.89 -4.26
C ILE A 78 -29.67 30.20 -5.42
N ALA A 79 -30.07 28.93 -5.28
CA ALA A 79 -30.96 28.27 -6.24
C ALA A 79 -32.38 28.88 -6.23
N HIS A 80 -32.87 29.32 -5.07
CA HIS A 80 -34.15 30.01 -4.91
C HIS A 80 -34.10 31.44 -5.50
N ASN A 81 -33.02 32.19 -5.27
CA ASN A 81 -32.76 33.50 -5.88
C ASN A 81 -32.82 33.46 -7.42
N TYR A 82 -32.53 32.33 -8.06
CA TYR A 82 -32.65 32.19 -9.51
C TYR A 82 -34.11 32.33 -9.99
N ILE A 83 -35.12 31.92 -9.20
CA ILE A 83 -36.55 32.12 -9.53
C ILE A 83 -36.91 33.62 -9.49
N HIS A 84 -36.38 34.34 -8.51
CA HIS A 84 -36.57 35.79 -8.37
C HIS A 84 -36.12 36.53 -9.64
N ALA A 85 -34.95 36.17 -10.18
CA ALA A 85 -34.45 36.67 -11.46
C ALA A 85 -35.32 36.26 -12.66
N LEU A 86 -35.70 34.98 -12.75
CA LEU A 86 -36.42 34.43 -13.91
C LEU A 86 -37.85 34.98 -14.07
N VAL A 87 -38.47 35.49 -13.01
CA VAL A 87 -39.86 36.01 -13.04
C VAL A 87 -39.91 37.53 -12.83
N GLY A 88 -38.95 38.11 -12.10
CA GLY A 88 -38.84 39.56 -11.93
C GLY A 88 -38.16 40.26 -13.10
N GLY A 89 -37.08 39.67 -13.62
CA GLY A 89 -36.25 40.25 -14.68
C GLY A 89 -35.65 41.58 -14.26
N ASN A 90 -35.76 42.59 -15.13
CA ASN A 90 -35.10 43.89 -14.99
C ASN A 90 -35.95 44.96 -14.28
N GLU A 91 -37.19 44.62 -13.88
CA GLU A 91 -38.15 45.58 -13.32
C GLU A 91 -37.92 45.81 -11.81
N SER A 92 -37.82 47.06 -11.38
CA SER A 92 -37.52 47.41 -9.97
C SER A 92 -38.66 47.14 -8.99
N TYR A 93 -39.92 47.21 -9.45
CA TYR A 93 -41.12 46.86 -8.67
C TYR A 93 -41.60 45.43 -8.99
N SER A 94 -40.68 44.47 -8.94
CA SER A 94 -40.93 43.06 -9.27
C SER A 94 -40.30 42.12 -8.23
N MET A 95 -40.36 40.80 -8.47
CA MET A 95 -39.68 39.82 -7.61
C MET A 95 -38.14 39.87 -7.69
N ALA A 96 -37.56 40.69 -8.59
CA ALA A 96 -36.12 40.87 -8.74
C ALA A 96 -35.48 41.79 -7.67
N SER A 97 -36.25 42.52 -6.86
CA SER A 97 -35.74 43.25 -5.68
C SER A 97 -36.37 42.70 -4.41
N SER A 98 -35.56 42.45 -3.37
CA SER A 98 -36.06 41.96 -2.07
C SER A 98 -37.07 42.91 -1.42
N GLY A 99 -36.97 44.22 -1.67
CA GLY A 99 -37.89 45.24 -1.15
C GLY A 99 -39.32 45.14 -1.69
N SER A 100 -39.54 44.49 -2.83
CA SER A 100 -40.89 44.26 -3.40
C SER A 100 -41.23 42.79 -3.70
N ALA A 101 -40.29 41.87 -3.47
CA ALA A 101 -40.51 40.45 -3.77
C ALA A 101 -41.59 39.75 -2.93
N ALA A 102 -41.81 40.14 -1.66
CA ALA A 102 -42.64 39.42 -0.67
C ALA A 102 -44.17 39.51 -0.89
N LEU A 103 -44.61 39.54 -2.14
CA LEU A 103 -45.99 39.74 -2.61
C LEU A 103 -46.51 38.46 -3.32
N PRO A 104 -47.75 38.40 -3.83
CA PRO A 104 -48.48 37.13 -4.05
C PRO A 104 -47.81 35.98 -4.83
N GLY A 105 -46.70 36.22 -5.55
CA GLY A 105 -45.91 35.17 -6.18
C GLY A 105 -45.03 34.33 -5.25
N THR A 106 -44.57 34.84 -4.10
CA THR A 106 -43.56 34.14 -3.25
C THR A 106 -44.13 33.14 -2.24
N ALA A 107 -45.42 32.85 -2.27
CA ALA A 107 -46.09 32.09 -1.19
C ALA A 107 -45.88 30.54 -1.23
N VAL A 108 -44.97 30.02 -2.07
CA VAL A 108 -45.00 28.61 -2.52
C VAL A 108 -43.65 27.87 -2.43
N GLN A 109 -42.86 28.06 -1.35
CA GLN A 109 -41.64 27.26 -1.13
C GLN A 109 -41.17 27.15 0.35
N LEU A 110 -40.06 26.42 0.56
CA LEU A 110 -39.34 26.09 1.80
C LEU A 110 -39.84 24.88 2.64
N CYS A 111 -38.92 23.97 2.97
CA CYS A 111 -39.14 22.80 3.85
C CYS A 111 -37.91 22.50 4.75
N LYS A 112 -38.01 21.53 5.65
CA LYS A 112 -37.14 21.34 6.84
C LYS A 112 -35.69 20.87 6.56
N LEU A 113 -34.76 21.29 7.41
CA LEU A 113 -33.54 20.55 7.82
C LEU A 113 -33.09 20.95 9.26
N ARG A 114 -31.86 20.64 9.70
CA ARG A 114 -31.36 20.82 11.10
C ARG A 114 -30.32 21.96 11.24
N TYR A 115 -30.65 22.99 12.01
CA TYR A 115 -29.82 24.20 12.22
C TYR A 115 -28.47 23.97 12.92
N CYS A 116 -27.41 24.61 12.40
CA CYS A 116 -26.04 24.56 12.97
C CYS A 116 -25.65 25.80 13.81
N LEU A 117 -26.38 26.92 13.69
CA LEU A 117 -26.10 28.19 14.41
C LEU A 117 -26.94 28.37 15.70
N PRO A 118 -26.45 29.15 16.70
CA PRO A 118 -27.17 29.42 17.95
C PRO A 118 -28.44 30.27 17.71
N ALA A 119 -29.59 29.74 18.14
CA ALA A 119 -30.89 30.29 17.78
C ALA A 119 -31.21 31.62 18.47
N GLN A 120 -31.25 32.71 17.69
CA GLN A 120 -32.01 33.92 18.02
C GLN A 120 -33.48 33.79 17.55
N ALA A 121 -34.31 34.78 17.90
CA ALA A 121 -35.73 34.82 17.51
C ALA A 121 -35.96 35.81 16.36
N VAL A 122 -36.75 35.41 15.36
CA VAL A 122 -36.93 36.17 14.10
C VAL A 122 -37.59 37.54 14.38
N ALA A 123 -36.88 38.63 14.06
CA ALA A 123 -37.22 39.98 14.51
C ALA A 123 -38.64 40.44 14.12
N ALA A 124 -39.03 40.24 12.86
CA ALA A 124 -40.34 40.64 12.31
C ALA A 124 -41.56 39.89 12.91
N PHE A 125 -41.32 38.83 13.67
CA PHE A 125 -42.36 38.09 14.40
C PHE A 125 -42.32 38.33 15.92
N ARG A 126 -41.31 39.06 16.41
CA ARG A 126 -41.12 39.41 17.83
C ARG A 126 -41.79 40.73 18.25
N SER A 127 -42.06 41.66 17.33
CA SER A 127 -42.56 42.99 17.68
C SER A 127 -44.00 42.99 18.25
N ASP A 128 -44.28 43.95 19.14
CA ASP A 128 -45.57 44.11 19.82
C ASP A 128 -46.52 45.14 19.19
N GLN A 129 -46.14 45.74 18.05
CA GLN A 129 -46.98 46.74 17.38
C GLN A 129 -48.05 46.10 16.49
N HIS A 130 -49.30 46.18 16.96
CA HIS A 130 -50.57 46.20 16.19
C HIS A 130 -50.68 45.38 14.88
N HIS A 131 -50.71 44.05 14.97
CA HIS A 131 -51.44 43.21 14.02
C HIS A 131 -52.31 42.17 14.74
N GLN A 132 -53.62 42.43 14.81
CA GLN A 132 -54.60 41.69 15.63
C GLN A 132 -55.03 40.31 15.07
N SER A 133 -54.37 39.81 14.03
CA SER A 133 -54.80 38.61 13.27
C SER A 133 -53.82 37.43 13.32
N ARG A 134 -52.74 37.48 14.11
CA ARG A 134 -51.75 36.39 14.20
C ARG A 134 -52.09 35.43 15.37
N PRO A 135 -52.19 34.10 15.15
CA PRO A 135 -52.50 33.14 16.22
C PRO A 135 -51.34 33.03 17.23
N HIS A 136 -51.67 32.82 18.51
CA HIS A 136 -50.70 32.80 19.63
C HIS A 136 -49.51 31.86 19.43
N HIS A 137 -49.65 30.76 18.69
CA HIS A 137 -48.57 29.83 18.38
C HIS A 137 -47.39 30.46 17.62
N ALA A 138 -47.62 31.50 16.81
CA ALA A 138 -46.56 32.15 16.06
C ALA A 138 -45.45 32.68 16.99
N ARG A 139 -45.83 33.32 18.11
CA ARG A 139 -44.88 33.94 19.04
C ARG A 139 -44.04 32.95 19.85
N SER A 140 -44.61 31.79 20.23
CA SER A 140 -43.88 30.78 21.00
C SER A 140 -42.95 29.90 20.15
N LEU A 141 -43.20 29.81 18.84
CA LEU A 141 -42.39 29.01 17.90
C LEU A 141 -41.21 29.76 17.28
N CYS A 142 -41.06 31.07 17.52
CA CYS A 142 -40.12 31.97 16.83
C CYS A 142 -38.61 31.72 17.05
N THR A 143 -38.19 30.67 17.75
CA THR A 143 -36.76 30.31 17.88
C THR A 143 -36.42 29.23 16.84
N LEU A 144 -35.27 29.34 16.16
CA LEU A 144 -34.91 28.41 15.08
C LEU A 144 -34.95 26.93 15.53
N ARG A 145 -34.44 26.61 16.72
CA ARG A 145 -34.53 25.25 17.33
C ARG A 145 -35.97 24.71 17.46
N GLY A 146 -36.99 25.56 17.44
CA GLY A 146 -38.38 25.20 17.62
C GLY A 146 -39.03 24.58 16.39
N LEU A 147 -38.74 25.07 15.17
CA LEU A 147 -39.55 24.79 13.98
C LEU A 147 -39.52 23.30 13.55
N ARG A 148 -40.68 22.66 13.67
CA ARG A 148 -40.98 21.34 13.07
C ARG A 148 -42.35 21.39 12.41
N LEU A 149 -42.44 21.96 11.21
CA LEU A 149 -43.65 22.08 10.35
C LEU A 149 -44.71 20.99 10.65
N ARG A 150 -44.45 19.74 10.22
CA ARG A 150 -45.30 18.53 10.39
C ARG A 150 -45.72 18.14 11.82
N ALA A 151 -45.38 18.91 12.85
CA ALA A 151 -45.75 18.67 14.26
C ALA A 151 -46.29 19.93 14.98
N GLN A 152 -46.31 21.09 14.33
CA GLN A 152 -46.61 22.39 14.95
C GLN A 152 -47.43 23.34 14.05
N LEU A 153 -47.40 23.13 12.74
CA LEU A 153 -48.19 23.84 11.74
C LEU A 153 -48.98 22.79 10.95
N PRO A 154 -50.33 22.81 10.95
CA PRO A 154 -51.16 21.74 10.39
C PRO A 154 -51.30 21.84 8.87
N VAL A 155 -50.17 21.92 8.15
CA VAL A 155 -50.11 22.00 6.68
C VAL A 155 -49.24 20.85 6.17
N PRO A 156 -49.83 19.75 5.67
CA PRO A 156 -49.12 18.74 4.91
C PRO A 156 -48.88 19.25 3.46
N TYR A 157 -47.80 18.78 2.83
CA TYR A 157 -47.63 18.85 1.38
C TYR A 157 -48.30 17.64 0.73
N ASP A 158 -48.82 17.81 -0.49
CA ASP A 158 -49.51 16.75 -1.25
C ASP A 158 -48.59 15.55 -1.56
N ASN A 159 -47.33 15.84 -1.89
CA ASN A 159 -46.25 14.85 -1.99
C ASN A 159 -44.91 15.45 -1.53
N LEU A 160 -43.84 14.65 -1.59
CA LEU A 160 -42.45 15.07 -1.36
C LEU A 160 -41.56 14.57 -2.52
N GLU A 161 -42.10 14.54 -3.73
CA GLU A 161 -41.41 14.08 -4.93
C GLU A 161 -40.73 15.27 -5.61
N PHE A 162 -39.49 15.10 -6.05
CA PHE A 162 -38.74 16.15 -6.73
C PHE A 162 -38.54 15.77 -8.20
N ASN A 163 -39.09 16.57 -9.11
CA ASN A 163 -39.04 16.32 -10.56
C ASN A 163 -39.50 14.90 -10.97
N GLY A 164 -40.48 14.33 -10.24
CA GLY A 164 -40.98 12.97 -10.46
C GLY A 164 -40.17 11.84 -9.78
N PHE A 165 -39.09 12.16 -9.07
CA PHE A 165 -38.37 11.21 -8.22
C PHE A 165 -38.97 11.15 -6.82
N SER A 166 -39.33 9.95 -6.36
CA SER A 166 -39.56 9.67 -4.94
C SER A 166 -38.25 9.75 -4.15
N ILE A 167 -38.32 9.98 -2.83
CA ILE A 167 -37.14 10.18 -1.97
C ILE A 167 -36.06 9.08 -2.14
N PRO A 168 -36.39 7.76 -2.24
CA PRO A 168 -35.37 6.72 -2.48
C PRO A 168 -34.72 6.78 -3.88
N GLN A 169 -35.45 7.26 -4.90
CA GLN A 169 -34.89 7.48 -6.24
C GLN A 169 -34.02 8.73 -6.26
N LEU A 170 -34.44 9.80 -5.56
CA LEU A 170 -33.67 11.03 -5.39
C LEU A 170 -32.32 10.75 -4.69
N GLN A 171 -32.33 9.90 -3.66
CA GLN A 171 -31.10 9.45 -3.00
C GLN A 171 -30.19 8.62 -3.93
N ARG A 172 -30.76 7.81 -4.83
CA ARG A 172 -29.98 7.07 -5.84
C ARG A 172 -29.34 8.02 -6.85
N GLU A 173 -30.10 9.00 -7.35
CA GLU A 173 -29.59 10.04 -8.26
C GLU A 173 -28.47 10.86 -7.60
N ILE A 174 -28.62 11.22 -6.32
CA ILE A 174 -27.58 11.90 -5.54
C ILE A 174 -26.31 11.05 -5.41
N LEU A 175 -26.43 9.75 -5.15
CA LEU A 175 -25.27 8.85 -5.04
C LEU A 175 -24.60 8.63 -6.41
N HIS A 176 -25.38 8.45 -7.47
CA HIS A 176 -24.90 8.39 -8.85
C HIS A 176 -24.13 9.66 -9.23
N ARG A 177 -24.66 10.85 -8.90
CA ARG A 177 -23.96 12.13 -9.09
C ARG A 177 -22.74 12.33 -8.18
N GLN A 178 -22.55 11.51 -7.14
CA GLN A 178 -21.36 11.52 -6.28
C GLN A 178 -20.33 10.45 -6.68
N HIS A 179 -20.63 9.62 -7.68
CA HIS A 179 -19.74 8.60 -8.23
C HIS A 179 -18.62 9.23 -9.07
N ASP A 180 -18.96 10.16 -9.98
CA ASP A 180 -18.03 10.81 -10.90
C ASP A 180 -17.12 11.86 -10.22
N GLU A 181 -15.92 12.10 -10.77
CA GLU A 181 -15.14 13.30 -10.45
C GLU A 181 -15.85 14.55 -10.99
N ARG A 182 -16.05 15.55 -10.13
CA ARG A 182 -16.79 16.77 -10.46
C ARG A 182 -16.04 18.02 -10.02
N VAL A 183 -16.09 19.05 -10.86
CA VAL A 183 -15.30 20.28 -10.69
C VAL A 183 -16.23 21.47 -10.49
N PHE A 184 -15.94 22.29 -9.48
CA PHE A 184 -16.79 23.40 -9.05
C PHE A 184 -16.03 24.72 -8.96
N ALA A 185 -16.69 25.81 -9.35
CA ALA A 185 -16.28 27.18 -9.09
C ALA A 185 -16.89 27.66 -7.77
N GLY A 186 -16.04 27.94 -6.78
CA GLY A 186 -16.40 28.36 -5.43
C GLY A 186 -16.29 29.87 -5.22
N PHE A 187 -17.34 30.47 -4.63
CA PHE A 187 -17.48 31.91 -4.40
C PHE A 187 -17.80 32.23 -2.93
N MET A 188 -17.09 33.21 -2.34
CA MET A 188 -17.42 33.76 -1.02
C MET A 188 -18.39 34.94 -1.17
N LEU A 189 -19.69 34.66 -1.15
CA LEU A 189 -20.72 35.69 -1.38
C LEU A 189 -21.00 36.52 -0.12
N HIS A 190 -21.32 37.80 -0.34
CA HIS A 190 -21.80 38.74 0.67
C HIS A 190 -22.83 39.69 0.05
N GLY A 191 -23.62 40.36 0.89
CA GLY A 191 -24.58 41.37 0.47
C GLY A 191 -23.89 42.55 -0.22
N ILE A 192 -24.52 43.09 -1.26
CA ILE A 192 -23.99 44.18 -2.09
C ILE A 192 -24.92 45.42 -2.13
N GLY A 193 -26.03 45.42 -1.38
CA GLY A 193 -26.98 46.54 -1.30
C GLY A 193 -27.86 46.75 -2.53
N GLN A 194 -27.85 45.80 -3.47
CA GLN A 194 -28.68 45.76 -4.68
C GLN A 194 -28.73 44.32 -5.21
N SER A 195 -29.70 44.00 -6.09
CA SER A 195 -29.76 42.69 -6.74
C SER A 195 -28.91 42.67 -8.02
N ALA A 196 -28.27 41.54 -8.32
CA ALA A 196 -27.35 41.41 -9.46
C ALA A 196 -27.29 39.99 -10.03
N LEU A 197 -27.09 39.91 -11.34
CA LEU A 197 -26.76 38.67 -12.05
C LEU A 197 -25.24 38.48 -12.08
N VAL A 198 -24.77 37.26 -11.77
CA VAL A 198 -23.36 36.88 -11.85
C VAL A 198 -23.20 35.88 -13.00
N THR A 199 -22.50 36.27 -14.06
CA THR A 199 -22.15 35.40 -15.20
C THR A 199 -20.73 34.86 -15.05
N LEU A 200 -20.49 33.63 -15.50
CA LEU A 200 -19.24 32.88 -15.34
C LEU A 200 -18.66 32.49 -16.70
N ASP A 201 -17.35 32.68 -16.86
CA ASP A 201 -16.57 32.26 -18.02
C ASP A 201 -15.36 31.40 -17.61
N VAL A 202 -15.09 30.32 -18.35
CA VAL A 202 -13.84 29.55 -18.24
C VAL A 202 -12.88 30.00 -19.34
N CYS A 203 -11.75 30.59 -18.95
CA CYS A 203 -10.76 31.17 -19.85
C CYS A 203 -9.47 30.34 -19.87
N GLU A 204 -9.05 29.92 -21.06
CA GLU A 204 -7.76 29.30 -21.33
C GLU A 204 -6.61 30.33 -21.21
N PRO A 205 -5.36 29.94 -20.87
CA PRO A 205 -4.28 30.91 -20.57
C PRO A 205 -3.76 31.71 -21.77
N SER A 206 -4.08 31.25 -22.98
CA SER A 206 -3.75 31.89 -24.25
C SER A 206 -4.83 31.64 -25.33
N GLY A 207 -6.02 31.23 -24.90
CA GLY A 207 -7.16 30.89 -25.75
C GLY A 207 -8.39 31.78 -25.49
N PRO A 208 -9.55 31.45 -26.06
CA PRO A 208 -10.80 32.15 -25.79
C PRO A 208 -11.31 31.89 -24.37
N CYS A 209 -12.21 32.76 -23.91
CA CYS A 209 -13.09 32.50 -22.78
C CYS A 209 -14.39 31.86 -23.27
N HIS A 210 -14.87 30.84 -22.55
CA HIS A 210 -16.09 30.11 -22.87
C HIS A 210 -17.14 30.29 -21.76
N PRO A 211 -18.42 30.57 -22.10
CA PRO A 211 -19.46 30.75 -21.10
C PRO A 211 -19.73 29.44 -20.36
N ALA A 212 -19.71 29.52 -19.03
CA ALA A 212 -19.85 28.38 -18.11
C ALA A 212 -21.20 28.34 -17.39
N GLY A 213 -21.82 29.50 -17.14
CA GLY A 213 -23.14 29.60 -16.55
C GLY A 213 -23.43 30.96 -15.90
N GLU A 214 -24.52 31.01 -15.14
CA GLU A 214 -24.91 32.17 -14.34
C GLU A 214 -25.61 31.75 -13.03
N PHE A 215 -25.59 32.64 -12.04
CA PHE A 215 -26.42 32.59 -10.84
C PHE A 215 -26.82 34.01 -10.39
N TYR A 216 -27.77 34.14 -9.48
CA TYR A 216 -28.34 35.42 -9.06
C TYR A 216 -28.16 35.70 -7.57
N ILE A 217 -27.94 36.97 -7.24
CA ILE A 217 -27.88 37.47 -5.87
C ILE A 217 -29.00 38.50 -5.71
N LEU A 218 -29.92 38.23 -4.79
CA LEU A 218 -30.95 39.17 -4.37
C LEU A 218 -30.38 40.15 -3.34
N GLY A 219 -30.86 41.41 -3.36
CA GLY A 219 -30.44 42.49 -2.46
C GLY A 219 -31.15 43.83 -2.74
N ASP A 220 -31.10 44.75 -1.78
CA ASP A 220 -31.77 46.07 -1.82
C ASP A 220 -31.06 47.08 -0.90
N GLU A 221 -31.34 48.39 -1.03
CA GLU A 221 -30.72 49.45 -0.22
C GLU A 221 -30.92 49.24 1.29
N TYR A 222 -32.05 48.63 1.69
CA TYR A 222 -32.42 48.40 3.09
C TYR A 222 -32.13 46.97 3.57
N GLU A 223 -31.33 46.20 2.84
CA GLU A 223 -30.94 44.84 3.20
C GLU A 223 -30.06 44.81 4.47
N ILE A 224 -30.20 43.77 5.29
CA ILE A 224 -29.31 43.53 6.44
C ILE A 224 -27.91 43.11 5.93
N PRO A 225 -26.81 43.71 6.41
CA PRO A 225 -25.47 43.29 5.99
C PRO A 225 -25.21 41.81 6.32
N TRP A 226 -24.93 41.00 5.30
CA TRP A 226 -24.67 39.57 5.40
C TRP A 226 -23.41 39.15 4.63
N GLN A 227 -22.79 38.06 5.07
CA GLN A 227 -21.69 37.35 4.39
C GLN A 227 -21.79 35.88 4.74
N TYR A 228 -21.61 34.98 3.77
CA TYR A 228 -21.54 33.54 4.07
C TYR A 228 -20.18 33.16 4.64
N ASP A 229 -20.19 32.21 5.57
CA ASP A 229 -19.01 31.62 6.21
C ASP A 229 -18.32 30.54 5.33
N ARG A 230 -18.89 30.25 4.16
CA ARG A 230 -18.51 29.14 3.27
C ARG A 230 -18.75 29.48 1.79
N LEU A 231 -18.11 28.70 0.92
CA LEU A 231 -18.23 28.84 -0.52
C LEU A 231 -19.61 28.37 -1.02
N PHE A 232 -20.31 29.24 -1.76
CA PHE A 232 -21.28 28.80 -2.77
C PHE A 232 -20.51 28.09 -3.89
N GLN A 233 -20.97 26.91 -4.35
CA GLN A 233 -20.23 26.09 -5.33
C GLN A 233 -21.06 25.84 -6.58
N TYR A 234 -20.62 26.39 -7.71
CA TYR A 234 -21.25 26.22 -9.03
C TYR A 234 -20.54 25.11 -9.82
N GLU A 235 -21.27 24.13 -10.34
CA GLU A 235 -20.67 23.03 -11.11
C GLU A 235 -20.25 23.48 -12.53
N ILE A 236 -19.00 23.14 -12.91
CA ILE A 236 -18.40 23.42 -14.22
C ILE A 236 -17.92 22.16 -14.97
N THR A 237 -18.13 20.96 -14.42
CA THR A 237 -17.69 19.66 -15.00
C THR A 237 -18.08 19.50 -16.48
N ASP A 238 -19.36 19.72 -16.80
CA ASP A 238 -19.93 19.62 -18.15
C ASP A 238 -19.29 20.63 -19.14
N VAL A 239 -18.82 21.77 -18.63
CA VAL A 239 -18.17 22.84 -19.40
C VAL A 239 -16.75 22.45 -19.76
N LEU A 240 -15.97 21.97 -18.79
CA LEU A 240 -14.60 21.50 -18.99
C LEU A 240 -14.56 20.32 -19.97
N ALA A 241 -15.45 19.32 -19.78
CA ALA A 241 -15.58 18.18 -20.68
C ALA A 241 -15.95 18.58 -22.13
N LYS A 242 -16.86 19.55 -22.29
CA LYS A 242 -17.27 20.08 -23.62
C LYS A 242 -16.11 20.73 -24.37
N TYR A 243 -15.20 21.41 -23.67
CA TYR A 243 -14.04 22.08 -24.27
C TYR A 243 -12.73 21.26 -24.21
N LYS A 244 -12.78 20.03 -23.67
CA LYS A 244 -11.65 19.10 -23.52
C LYS A 244 -10.53 19.62 -22.62
N LEU A 245 -10.91 20.25 -21.50
CA LEU A 245 -10.01 20.61 -20.42
C LEU A 245 -10.15 19.60 -19.28
N GLU A 246 -9.04 19.13 -18.72
CA GLU A 246 -9.01 18.27 -17.53
C GLU A 246 -9.01 19.11 -16.24
N ALA A 247 -9.37 18.51 -15.10
CA ALA A 247 -9.43 19.22 -13.81
C ALA A 247 -8.08 19.85 -13.40
N ASN A 248 -6.97 19.24 -13.84
CA ASN A 248 -5.60 19.66 -13.57
C ASN A 248 -4.99 20.59 -14.66
N ASP A 249 -5.73 20.88 -15.74
CA ASP A 249 -5.25 21.79 -16.77
C ASP A 249 -5.13 23.23 -16.26
N ARG A 250 -4.27 24.01 -16.93
CA ARG A 250 -4.18 25.45 -16.66
C ARG A 250 -5.37 26.15 -17.31
N TYR A 251 -6.37 26.52 -16.53
CA TYR A 251 -7.43 27.45 -16.91
C TYR A 251 -7.71 28.45 -15.78
N SER A 252 -8.57 29.43 -16.03
CA SER A 252 -9.01 30.40 -15.02
C SER A 252 -10.52 30.62 -15.13
N VAL A 253 -11.22 30.71 -13.99
CA VAL A 253 -12.64 31.09 -13.96
C VAL A 253 -12.72 32.59 -13.72
N GLN A 254 -13.34 33.29 -14.66
CA GLN A 254 -13.65 34.72 -14.56
C GLN A 254 -15.17 34.89 -14.36
N TYR A 255 -15.57 36.05 -13.81
CA TYR A 255 -16.98 36.37 -13.65
C TYR A 255 -17.27 37.85 -13.90
N SER A 256 -18.52 38.17 -14.22
CA SER A 256 -19.02 39.53 -14.35
C SER A 256 -20.28 39.72 -13.51
N VAL A 257 -20.31 40.76 -12.69
CA VAL A 257 -21.48 41.13 -11.88
C VAL A 257 -22.23 42.24 -12.60
N ILE A 258 -23.51 42.02 -12.89
CA ILE A 258 -24.34 42.85 -13.78
C ILE A 258 -25.58 43.33 -12.99
N ASP A 259 -25.90 44.62 -13.07
CA ASP A 259 -27.09 45.21 -12.43
C ASP A 259 -28.38 44.90 -13.21
N LEU A 260 -29.53 45.27 -12.63
CA LEU A 260 -30.85 45.11 -13.27
C LEU A 260 -31.00 45.90 -14.58
N ASP A 261 -30.22 46.96 -14.80
CA ASP A 261 -30.21 47.71 -16.06
C ASP A 261 -29.34 47.03 -17.15
N GLY A 262 -28.75 45.86 -16.86
CA GLY A 262 -27.91 45.10 -17.78
C GLY A 262 -26.47 45.64 -17.88
N LYS A 263 -26.05 46.51 -16.97
CA LYS A 263 -24.74 47.15 -16.97
C LYS A 263 -23.80 46.43 -16.00
N LYS A 264 -22.55 46.20 -16.44
CA LYS A 264 -21.51 45.55 -15.62
C LYS A 264 -21.08 46.49 -14.48
N ILE A 265 -21.27 46.05 -13.25
CA ILE A 265 -20.88 46.73 -12.01
C ILE A 265 -19.37 46.54 -11.78
N SER A 266 -18.90 45.29 -11.82
CA SER A 266 -17.53 44.87 -11.49
C SER A 266 -17.26 43.42 -11.92
N SER A 267 -16.04 42.94 -11.67
CA SER A 267 -15.60 41.54 -11.85
C SER A 267 -14.68 41.04 -10.73
N ASP A 268 -14.66 41.71 -9.57
CA ASP A 268 -13.80 41.35 -8.43
C ASP A 268 -14.47 41.61 -7.06
N ILE A 269 -15.82 41.61 -7.00
CA ILE A 269 -16.56 41.87 -5.74
C ILE A 269 -16.35 40.73 -4.74
N PHE A 270 -16.47 39.49 -5.19
CA PHE A 270 -16.35 38.28 -4.37
C PHE A 270 -14.91 37.73 -4.34
N GLY A 271 -13.95 38.56 -4.74
CA GLY A 271 -12.53 38.21 -4.88
C GLY A 271 -12.28 37.10 -5.90
N LYS A 272 -11.21 36.34 -5.67
CA LYS A 272 -10.75 35.26 -6.54
C LYS A 272 -11.60 33.99 -6.39
N VAL A 273 -12.12 33.49 -7.51
CA VAL A 273 -12.83 32.20 -7.58
C VAL A 273 -11.91 31.05 -7.16
N THR A 274 -12.42 30.15 -6.31
CA THR A 274 -11.71 28.95 -5.88
C THR A 274 -12.16 27.77 -6.74
N VAL A 275 -11.25 27.07 -7.42
CA VAL A 275 -11.57 25.80 -8.08
C VAL A 275 -11.55 24.68 -7.03
N VAL A 276 -12.64 23.93 -6.93
CA VAL A 276 -12.80 22.79 -6.03
C VAL A 276 -13.03 21.54 -6.86
N VAL A 277 -12.09 20.61 -6.84
CA VAL A 277 -12.26 19.26 -7.41
C VAL A 277 -12.80 18.36 -6.30
N ARG A 278 -13.96 17.74 -6.52
CA ARG A 278 -14.46 16.62 -5.70
C ARG A 278 -14.14 15.34 -6.48
N PRO A 279 -13.19 14.49 -6.01
CA PRO A 279 -12.93 13.23 -6.67
C PRO A 279 -14.12 12.27 -6.46
N GLY A 280 -14.30 11.35 -7.41
CA GLY A 280 -15.41 10.40 -7.41
C GLY A 280 -15.44 9.47 -6.19
N SER A 281 -16.61 8.93 -5.84
CA SER A 281 -16.80 8.14 -4.61
C SER A 281 -15.86 6.94 -4.50
N GLU A 282 -15.47 6.36 -5.64
CA GLU A 282 -14.55 5.20 -5.74
C GLU A 282 -13.16 5.49 -5.14
N THR A 283 -12.76 6.77 -5.07
CA THR A 283 -11.45 7.18 -4.51
C THR A 283 -11.38 7.16 -2.97
N LYS A 284 -12.50 6.91 -2.28
CA LYS A 284 -12.56 6.91 -0.80
C LYS A 284 -11.94 5.63 -0.22
N LYS A 285 -10.65 5.70 0.12
CA LYS A 285 -9.92 4.67 0.87
C LYS A 285 -10.72 4.16 2.09
N GLY A 286 -11.07 2.88 2.08
CA GLY A 286 -11.46 2.12 3.27
C GLY A 286 -12.88 1.55 3.28
N GLU A 287 -13.82 2.09 2.50
CA GLU A 287 -15.18 1.56 2.39
C GLU A 287 -15.46 1.09 0.96
N VAL A 288 -15.58 -0.23 0.78
CA VAL A 288 -16.22 -0.82 -0.42
C VAL A 288 -17.72 -0.64 -0.25
N ASP A 289 -18.20 0.59 -0.47
CA ASP A 289 -19.63 0.86 -0.54
C ASP A 289 -20.24 0.09 -1.74
N LYS A 290 -21.52 -0.25 -1.65
CA LYS A 290 -22.18 -1.04 -2.68
C LYS A 290 -22.63 -0.12 -3.81
N ASN A 291 -21.69 0.21 -4.70
CA ASN A 291 -21.85 1.06 -5.89
C ASN A 291 -23.28 0.97 -6.46
N ILE A 292 -24.11 1.98 -6.22
CA ILE A 292 -25.51 2.03 -6.69
C ILE A 292 -25.54 2.65 -8.09
N VAL A 293 -24.96 1.92 -9.03
CA VAL A 293 -24.81 2.31 -10.43
C VAL A 293 -26.10 2.07 -11.22
N ALA A 294 -26.17 2.63 -12.43
CA ALA A 294 -27.42 2.73 -13.19
C ALA A 294 -27.92 1.42 -13.83
N ALA A 295 -27.13 0.34 -13.78
CA ALA A 295 -27.34 -0.82 -14.64
C ALA A 295 -28.62 -1.65 -14.32
N SER A 296 -29.33 -2.01 -15.39
CA SER A 296 -30.62 -2.71 -15.41
C SER A 296 -30.49 -4.24 -15.42
N HIS A 297 -29.30 -4.82 -15.68
CA HIS A 297 -29.13 -6.26 -15.89
C HIS A 297 -28.15 -6.89 -14.90
N ILE A 298 -28.50 -8.09 -14.39
CA ILE A 298 -27.69 -8.81 -13.41
C ILE A 298 -27.34 -10.21 -13.95
N ARG A 299 -26.03 -10.52 -14.00
CA ARG A 299 -25.47 -11.87 -14.22
C ARG A 299 -25.37 -12.59 -12.88
N ARG A 300 -25.54 -13.92 -12.86
CA ARG A 300 -25.69 -14.78 -11.68
C ARG A 300 -25.07 -16.15 -11.95
N ASN A 301 -24.77 -16.92 -10.89
CA ASN A 301 -24.27 -18.30 -11.03
C ASN A 301 -25.25 -19.19 -11.82
N LEU A 302 -24.72 -20.11 -12.65
CA LEU A 302 -25.53 -21.14 -13.34
C LEU A 302 -26.19 -22.11 -12.36
N GLU A 303 -25.55 -22.36 -11.21
CA GLU A 303 -26.07 -23.28 -10.18
C GLU A 303 -27.27 -22.68 -9.43
N ASP A 304 -27.37 -21.35 -9.36
CA ASP A 304 -28.45 -20.62 -8.68
C ASP A 304 -29.66 -20.33 -9.60
N LEU A 305 -29.71 -20.93 -10.79
CA LEU A 305 -30.80 -20.72 -11.75
C LEU A 305 -32.00 -21.63 -11.49
N SER A 306 -33.19 -21.04 -11.51
CA SER A 306 -34.43 -21.82 -11.53
C SER A 306 -34.57 -22.57 -12.86
N LYS A 307 -35.33 -23.66 -12.84
CA LYS A 307 -35.67 -24.43 -14.05
C LYS A 307 -36.37 -23.57 -15.12
N GLY A 308 -37.06 -22.50 -14.72
CA GLY A 308 -37.69 -21.54 -15.64
C GLY A 308 -36.66 -20.66 -16.36
N GLU A 309 -35.66 -20.15 -15.65
CA GLU A 309 -34.54 -19.39 -16.25
C GLU A 309 -33.75 -20.27 -17.24
N VAL A 310 -33.47 -21.52 -16.88
CA VAL A 310 -32.75 -22.48 -17.75
C VAL A 310 -33.52 -22.80 -19.04
N GLU A 311 -34.83 -23.03 -18.99
CA GLU A 311 -35.62 -23.25 -20.22
C GLU A 311 -35.82 -21.96 -21.04
N SER A 312 -35.81 -20.79 -20.40
CA SER A 312 -35.79 -19.49 -21.08
C SER A 312 -34.48 -19.30 -21.87
N LEU A 313 -33.33 -19.56 -21.24
CA LEU A 313 -32.00 -19.55 -21.87
C LEU A 313 -31.93 -20.49 -23.08
N LYS A 314 -32.34 -21.76 -22.92
CA LYS A 314 -32.41 -22.73 -24.03
C LYS A 314 -33.27 -22.23 -25.18
N SER A 315 -34.45 -21.69 -24.85
CA SER A 315 -35.41 -21.20 -25.84
C SER A 315 -34.92 -19.98 -26.60
N ALA A 316 -34.13 -19.11 -25.96
CA ALA A 316 -33.55 -17.91 -26.57
C ALA A 316 -32.31 -18.22 -27.40
N LEU A 317 -31.36 -19.03 -26.89
CA LEU A 317 -30.22 -19.52 -27.67
C LEU A 317 -30.69 -20.25 -28.93
N LYS A 318 -31.73 -21.11 -28.81
CA LYS A 318 -32.28 -21.81 -29.96
C LYS A 318 -32.80 -20.85 -31.04
N ARG A 319 -33.48 -19.75 -30.68
CA ARG A 319 -33.92 -18.75 -31.67
C ARG A 319 -32.73 -18.17 -32.45
N MET A 320 -31.65 -17.82 -31.75
CA MET A 320 -30.41 -17.30 -32.37
C MET A 320 -29.64 -18.34 -33.21
N GLN A 321 -29.85 -19.63 -32.97
CA GLN A 321 -29.35 -20.71 -33.82
C GLN A 321 -30.24 -20.88 -35.06
N ASP A 322 -31.57 -20.94 -34.87
CA ASP A 322 -32.57 -21.09 -35.94
C ASP A 322 -32.60 -19.88 -36.91
N ASP A 323 -32.28 -18.66 -36.45
CA ASP A 323 -32.18 -17.45 -37.29
C ASP A 323 -30.76 -17.17 -37.85
N GLY A 324 -29.76 -17.96 -37.44
CA GLY A 324 -28.37 -17.85 -37.89
C GLY A 324 -27.55 -16.70 -37.27
N THR A 325 -28.12 -15.92 -36.34
CA THR A 325 -27.40 -14.80 -35.67
C THR A 325 -26.23 -15.31 -34.83
N PHE A 326 -26.39 -16.45 -34.15
CA PHE A 326 -25.32 -17.07 -33.36
C PHE A 326 -24.06 -17.34 -34.21
N GLY A 327 -24.22 -17.92 -35.41
CA GLY A 327 -23.10 -18.19 -36.32
C GLY A 327 -22.42 -16.93 -36.86
N LYS A 328 -23.16 -15.82 -37.03
CA LYS A 328 -22.57 -14.52 -37.39
C LYS A 328 -21.72 -13.98 -36.25
N ILE A 329 -22.23 -13.99 -35.02
CA ILE A 329 -21.49 -13.52 -33.84
C ILE A 329 -20.23 -14.37 -33.62
N ALA A 330 -20.33 -15.70 -33.69
CA ALA A 330 -19.18 -16.60 -33.60
C ALA A 330 -18.08 -16.27 -34.64
N SER A 331 -18.47 -15.89 -35.86
CA SER A 331 -17.52 -15.56 -36.94
C SER A 331 -16.70 -14.27 -36.74
N PHE A 332 -16.96 -13.49 -35.69
CA PHE A 332 -16.13 -12.34 -35.32
C PHE A 332 -14.79 -12.77 -34.68
N HIS A 333 -14.71 -14.00 -34.18
CA HIS A 333 -13.57 -14.53 -33.44
C HIS A 333 -12.44 -15.03 -34.37
N GLY A 334 -12.45 -16.33 -34.68
CA GLY A 334 -11.48 -17.02 -35.53
C GLY A 334 -11.97 -17.15 -36.97
N TYR A 335 -12.55 -18.29 -37.31
CA TYR A 335 -12.97 -18.62 -38.68
C TYR A 335 -14.19 -17.80 -39.13
N PRO A 336 -14.19 -17.16 -40.32
CA PRO A 336 -13.28 -17.38 -41.46
C PRO A 336 -12.17 -16.32 -41.63
N GLY A 337 -11.80 -15.61 -40.57
CA GLY A 337 -10.85 -14.49 -40.62
C GLY A 337 -11.43 -13.24 -41.29
N LEU A 338 -12.00 -12.34 -40.49
CA LEU A 338 -12.54 -11.06 -40.96
C LEU A 338 -11.46 -9.97 -41.09
N CYS A 339 -10.32 -10.12 -40.41
CA CYS A 339 -9.23 -9.16 -40.41
C CYS A 339 -8.17 -9.48 -41.47
N THR A 340 -7.26 -8.55 -41.74
CA THR A 340 -6.18 -8.73 -42.71
C THR A 340 -4.86 -8.23 -42.14
N HIS A 341 -3.85 -9.09 -42.14
CA HIS A 341 -2.49 -8.83 -41.66
C HIS A 341 -1.50 -9.32 -42.72
N GLU A 342 -0.58 -8.46 -43.16
CA GLU A 342 0.39 -8.73 -44.25
C GLU A 342 -0.22 -9.33 -45.54
N GLY A 343 -1.49 -9.04 -45.82
CA GLY A 343 -2.24 -9.57 -46.97
C GLY A 343 -2.86 -10.96 -46.76
N ARG A 344 -2.59 -11.63 -45.63
CA ARG A 344 -3.29 -12.85 -45.18
C ARG A 344 -4.58 -12.47 -44.44
N LYS A 345 -5.64 -13.27 -44.58
CA LYS A 345 -6.81 -13.18 -43.72
C LYS A 345 -6.55 -13.83 -42.37
N VAL A 346 -6.92 -13.13 -41.31
CA VAL A 346 -6.68 -13.52 -39.91
C VAL A 346 -7.93 -13.32 -39.06
N ALA A 347 -8.00 -14.04 -37.95
CA ALA A 347 -8.90 -13.81 -36.82
C ALA A 347 -8.89 -12.32 -36.45
N CYS A 348 -10.04 -11.78 -36.03
CA CYS A 348 -10.10 -10.41 -35.51
C CYS A 348 -9.97 -10.39 -33.98
N CYS A 349 -10.33 -11.47 -33.28
CA CYS A 349 -10.11 -11.53 -31.83
C CYS A 349 -8.61 -11.46 -31.50
N VAL A 350 -8.29 -10.58 -30.56
CA VAL A 350 -6.92 -10.23 -30.19
C VAL A 350 -6.45 -11.16 -29.07
N HIS A 351 -6.15 -12.41 -29.42
CA HIS A 351 -5.58 -13.37 -28.48
C HIS A 351 -4.11 -13.05 -28.22
N MET A 352 -3.74 -12.99 -26.94
CA MET A 352 -2.35 -12.90 -26.44
C MET A 352 -1.48 -11.75 -26.99
N VAL A 353 -2.06 -10.78 -27.72
CA VAL A 353 -1.43 -9.50 -28.06
C VAL A 353 -1.93 -8.45 -27.09
N ARG A 354 -1.17 -8.21 -26.02
CA ARG A 354 -0.90 -6.89 -25.40
C ARG A 354 -1.90 -5.75 -25.70
N PRO A 355 -2.71 -5.28 -24.71
CA PRO A 355 -3.36 -6.00 -23.61
C PRO A 355 -4.88 -6.28 -23.75
N PRO A 356 -5.58 -6.10 -24.91
CA PRO A 356 -7.04 -6.11 -24.94
C PRO A 356 -7.73 -7.50 -24.96
N SER A 357 -7.05 -8.63 -24.71
CA SER A 357 -7.69 -9.97 -24.82
C SER A 357 -9.00 -10.11 -24.00
N PRO A 358 -9.06 -9.66 -22.72
CA PRO A 358 -10.31 -9.66 -21.96
C PRO A 358 -11.38 -8.74 -22.57
N THR A 359 -10.96 -7.61 -23.13
CA THR A 359 -11.87 -6.55 -23.62
C THR A 359 -12.54 -6.91 -24.96
N GLY A 360 -11.81 -7.57 -25.88
CA GLY A 360 -12.38 -8.09 -27.13
C GLY A 360 -13.39 -9.22 -26.87
N THR A 361 -13.07 -10.07 -25.91
CA THR A 361 -13.98 -11.09 -25.36
C THR A 361 -15.23 -10.44 -24.76
N GLY A 362 -15.07 -9.39 -23.93
CA GLY A 362 -16.16 -8.61 -23.36
C GLY A 362 -17.13 -8.09 -24.42
N CYS A 363 -16.63 -7.38 -25.44
CA CYS A 363 -17.45 -6.92 -26.57
C CYS A 363 -18.24 -8.04 -27.25
N MET A 364 -17.68 -9.26 -27.33
CA MET A 364 -18.35 -10.42 -27.92
C MET A 364 -19.49 -10.95 -27.04
N LEU A 365 -19.28 -11.06 -25.71
CA LEU A 365 -20.30 -11.41 -24.73
C LEU A 365 -21.46 -10.42 -24.73
N ILE A 366 -21.14 -9.13 -24.81
CA ILE A 366 -22.10 -8.03 -24.87
C ILE A 366 -22.94 -8.12 -26.14
N ARG A 367 -22.30 -8.28 -27.31
CA ARG A 367 -23.01 -8.45 -28.60
C ARG A 367 -23.94 -9.67 -28.58
N TRP A 368 -23.50 -10.80 -28.02
CA TRP A 368 -24.32 -12.00 -27.83
C TRP A 368 -25.51 -11.75 -26.90
N ARG A 369 -25.28 -11.15 -25.71
CA ARG A 369 -26.34 -10.75 -24.77
C ARG A 369 -27.36 -9.80 -25.39
N THR A 370 -26.95 -8.83 -26.20
CA THR A 370 -27.88 -7.82 -26.73
C THR A 370 -28.77 -8.33 -27.87
N SER A 371 -28.40 -9.46 -28.49
CA SER A 371 -29.30 -10.26 -29.33
C SER A 371 -30.29 -11.12 -28.51
N PHE A 372 -30.12 -11.18 -27.19
CA PHE A 372 -30.75 -12.14 -26.28
C PHE A 372 -31.83 -11.49 -25.42
N TRP A 373 -33.08 -11.48 -25.92
CA TRP A 373 -34.25 -11.12 -25.13
C TRP A 373 -34.82 -12.42 -24.52
N PRO A 374 -34.74 -12.66 -23.19
CA PRO A 374 -34.73 -11.68 -22.09
C PRO A 374 -33.49 -11.73 -21.16
N THR A 375 -33.52 -10.91 -20.09
CA THR A 375 -32.66 -10.99 -18.90
C THR A 375 -32.53 -12.42 -18.36
N ALA A 376 -31.38 -13.06 -18.56
CA ALA A 376 -31.03 -14.32 -17.92
C ALA A 376 -29.50 -14.43 -17.72
N PRO A 377 -29.02 -15.19 -16.72
CA PRO A 377 -27.70 -14.99 -16.15
C PRO A 377 -26.67 -16.04 -16.61
N LEU A 378 -25.38 -15.68 -16.54
CA LEU A 378 -24.26 -16.42 -17.12
C LEU A 378 -23.10 -16.49 -16.11
N SER A 379 -22.59 -17.71 -15.86
CA SER A 379 -21.42 -17.99 -15.02
C SER A 379 -20.93 -19.44 -15.30
N PRO A 380 -20.14 -20.17 -14.47
CA PRO A 380 -19.27 -21.21 -15.01
C PRO A 380 -19.91 -22.58 -15.12
N CYS A 381 -19.36 -23.37 -16.05
CA CYS A 381 -19.03 -24.75 -15.73
C CYS A 381 -17.55 -24.79 -15.29
N LEU A 382 -17.25 -25.60 -14.27
CA LEU A 382 -15.92 -26.17 -14.01
C LEU A 382 -14.87 -25.28 -13.30
N THR A 383 -15.29 -24.53 -12.28
CA THR A 383 -14.46 -24.34 -11.07
C THR A 383 -15.26 -24.83 -9.86
N GLY A 384 -14.92 -26.00 -9.33
CA GLY A 384 -15.75 -26.71 -8.34
C GLY A 384 -15.70 -26.07 -6.94
N THR A 385 -16.65 -25.19 -6.64
CA THR A 385 -16.82 -24.56 -5.30
C THR A 385 -17.61 -25.46 -4.34
N GLY A 386 -17.31 -26.77 -4.32
CA GLY A 386 -18.02 -27.78 -3.53
C GLY A 386 -17.05 -28.77 -2.88
N HIS A 387 -17.13 -28.92 -1.56
CA HIS A 387 -16.12 -29.58 -0.72
C HIS A 387 -16.18 -31.13 -0.72
N ASN A 388 -16.61 -31.76 -1.83
CA ASN A 388 -16.71 -33.21 -1.98
C ASN A 388 -16.14 -33.65 -3.36
N PRO A 389 -14.98 -34.34 -3.41
CA PRO A 389 -14.43 -34.89 -4.65
C PRO A 389 -15.16 -36.20 -5.03
N SER A 390 -16.43 -36.08 -5.43
CA SER A 390 -17.27 -37.22 -5.85
C SER A 390 -18.42 -36.83 -6.80
N ASP A 391 -18.57 -37.60 -7.87
CA ASP A 391 -19.79 -37.77 -8.68
C ASP A 391 -20.31 -36.65 -9.60
N SER A 392 -19.54 -36.41 -10.67
CA SER A 392 -20.01 -36.09 -12.04
C SER A 392 -20.60 -34.70 -12.36
N CYS A 393 -20.58 -34.33 -13.65
CA CYS A 393 -21.44 -33.26 -14.17
C CYS A 393 -22.92 -33.55 -13.84
N PRO A 394 -23.75 -32.53 -13.58
CA PRO A 394 -25.15 -32.71 -13.20
C PRO A 394 -25.90 -33.54 -14.26
N HIS A 395 -26.60 -34.59 -13.80
CA HIS A 395 -27.18 -35.65 -14.63
C HIS A 395 -28.15 -35.13 -15.71
N SER A 396 -27.63 -34.87 -16.92
CA SER A 396 -28.44 -34.46 -18.08
C SER A 396 -27.92 -34.89 -19.47
N SER A 397 -26.83 -35.66 -19.57
CA SER A 397 -26.16 -35.89 -20.87
C SER A 397 -25.55 -37.29 -21.15
N THR A 398 -25.54 -38.26 -20.22
CA THR A 398 -24.67 -39.46 -20.36
C THR A 398 -25.32 -40.86 -20.34
N ARG A 399 -26.64 -41.02 -20.52
CA ARG A 399 -27.29 -42.20 -21.19
C ARG A 399 -28.82 -42.06 -21.32
N PRO A 400 -29.49 -42.78 -22.25
CA PRO A 400 -30.92 -42.65 -22.50
C PRO A 400 -31.80 -43.58 -21.65
N PRO A 401 -32.84 -43.07 -20.95
CA PRO A 401 -33.90 -43.87 -20.36
C PRO A 401 -35.14 -43.92 -21.26
N THR A 402 -35.63 -45.11 -21.57
CA THR A 402 -36.95 -45.31 -22.19
C THR A 402 -38.08 -45.17 -21.17
N SER A 403 -39.19 -44.52 -21.57
CA SER A 403 -40.41 -44.25 -20.77
C SER A 403 -40.19 -43.26 -19.60
N ILE A 404 -41.13 -42.39 -19.24
CA ILE A 404 -42.60 -42.51 -19.27
C ILE A 404 -43.29 -41.32 -19.98
N LEU A 405 -44.27 -41.64 -20.83
CA LEU A 405 -45.35 -40.81 -21.42
C LEU A 405 -45.02 -39.40 -21.98
N ALA A 406 -45.10 -39.28 -23.30
CA ALA A 406 -44.94 -38.04 -24.08
C ALA A 406 -46.22 -37.18 -24.17
N PRO A 407 -46.10 -35.88 -24.47
CA PRO A 407 -46.50 -35.43 -25.81
C PRO A 407 -45.33 -35.23 -26.80
N LYS A 408 -45.66 -35.22 -28.10
CA LYS A 408 -44.70 -35.34 -29.22
C LYS A 408 -43.77 -34.13 -29.38
N ASN A 409 -42.63 -34.38 -30.05
CA ASN A 409 -41.63 -33.42 -30.53
C ASN A 409 -40.63 -32.88 -29.49
N VAL A 410 -39.86 -33.78 -28.85
CA VAL A 410 -38.57 -33.43 -28.26
C VAL A 410 -37.57 -33.14 -29.39
N GLY A 411 -37.19 -31.88 -29.56
CA GLY A 411 -36.08 -31.47 -30.45
C GLY A 411 -34.71 -31.69 -29.80
N ALA A 412 -33.64 -31.53 -30.58
CA ALA A 412 -32.27 -31.59 -30.07
C ALA A 412 -32.00 -30.50 -29.01
N GLN A 413 -31.07 -30.78 -28.08
CA GLN A 413 -30.68 -29.83 -27.03
C GLN A 413 -29.80 -28.71 -27.60
N PRO A 414 -30.12 -27.40 -27.39
CA PRO A 414 -29.37 -26.27 -27.98
C PRO A 414 -27.93 -26.08 -27.50
N PHE A 415 -27.55 -26.72 -26.38
CA PHE A 415 -26.21 -26.64 -25.78
C PHE A 415 -25.26 -27.77 -26.22
N LEU A 416 -25.67 -28.61 -27.17
CA LEU A 416 -24.75 -29.49 -27.88
C LEU A 416 -24.15 -28.73 -29.09
N PRO A 417 -22.94 -29.07 -29.55
CA PRO A 417 -22.22 -28.28 -30.55
C PRO A 417 -23.03 -28.01 -31.82
N GLY A 418 -23.05 -26.75 -32.25
CA GLY A 418 -23.78 -26.29 -33.42
C GLY A 418 -23.19 -26.88 -34.71
N GLN A 419 -24.06 -27.32 -35.63
CA GLN A 419 -23.63 -27.85 -36.92
C GLN A 419 -23.25 -26.70 -37.87
N ASP A 420 -21.98 -26.62 -38.32
CA ASP A 420 -21.63 -25.81 -39.49
C ASP A 420 -22.36 -26.41 -40.71
N PRO A 421 -23.19 -25.62 -41.44
CA PRO A 421 -23.86 -26.10 -42.64
C PRO A 421 -22.93 -26.61 -43.76
N ARG A 422 -21.60 -26.40 -43.64
CA ARG A 422 -20.61 -26.74 -44.68
C ARG A 422 -19.78 -28.01 -44.39
N HIS A 423 -19.67 -28.47 -43.14
CA HIS A 423 -18.80 -29.61 -42.79
C HIS A 423 -19.50 -30.63 -41.87
N GLN A 424 -19.83 -31.80 -42.43
CA GLN A 424 -20.41 -32.93 -41.70
C GLN A 424 -19.32 -33.87 -41.17
N SER A 425 -18.82 -33.64 -39.96
CA SER A 425 -17.89 -34.55 -39.27
C SER A 425 -18.18 -34.60 -37.76
N GLY A 426 -18.97 -35.58 -37.34
CA GLY A 426 -19.42 -35.75 -35.96
C GLY A 426 -18.46 -36.51 -35.06
N ASP A 427 -17.18 -36.12 -35.00
CA ASP A 427 -16.26 -36.68 -34.00
C ASP A 427 -16.51 -36.09 -32.61
N HIS A 428 -16.55 -36.95 -31.60
CA HIS A 428 -17.23 -36.65 -30.34
C HIS A 428 -16.32 -35.94 -29.33
N GLN A 429 -16.86 -34.91 -28.66
CA GLN A 429 -16.30 -34.32 -27.44
C GLN A 429 -15.95 -35.43 -26.42
N ARG A 430 -14.69 -35.44 -25.97
CA ARG A 430 -14.23 -36.21 -24.81
C ARG A 430 -13.39 -35.27 -23.94
N PRO A 431 -13.93 -34.76 -22.82
CA PRO A 431 -13.17 -33.95 -21.88
C PRO A 431 -11.96 -34.71 -21.34
N SER A 432 -10.90 -33.99 -20.96
CA SER A 432 -9.78 -34.61 -20.25
C SER A 432 -10.24 -35.17 -18.89
N THR A 433 -9.61 -36.26 -18.46
CA THR A 433 -9.81 -36.80 -17.10
C THR A 433 -9.31 -35.86 -16.01
N GLU A 434 -8.39 -34.93 -16.33
CA GLU A 434 -7.84 -33.93 -15.41
C GLU A 434 -8.87 -32.85 -15.03
N LEU A 435 -9.93 -32.67 -15.83
CA LEU A 435 -10.95 -31.63 -15.67
C LEU A 435 -11.76 -31.74 -14.37
N PHE A 436 -11.84 -32.92 -13.77
CA PHE A 436 -12.83 -33.24 -12.73
C PHE A 436 -12.33 -33.14 -11.29
N ASN A 437 -11.04 -32.88 -11.05
CA ASN A 437 -10.48 -32.84 -9.70
C ASN A 437 -9.15 -32.06 -9.64
N SER A 438 -9.19 -30.72 -9.75
CA SER A 438 -7.97 -29.91 -9.84
C SER A 438 -8.00 -28.63 -8.99
N ASP A 439 -7.14 -28.57 -7.97
CA ASP A 439 -6.77 -27.31 -7.28
C ASP A 439 -6.05 -26.33 -8.22
N TYR A 440 -5.52 -26.85 -9.34
CA TYR A 440 -4.85 -26.10 -10.42
C TYR A 440 -5.60 -24.82 -10.84
N LEU A 441 -6.89 -24.93 -11.17
CA LEU A 441 -7.67 -23.78 -11.64
C LEU A 441 -7.84 -22.73 -10.53
N LEU A 442 -8.08 -23.16 -9.29
CA LEU A 442 -8.18 -22.24 -8.14
C LEU A 442 -6.85 -21.52 -7.89
N ASN A 443 -5.76 -22.26 -7.81
CA ASN A 443 -4.45 -21.72 -7.46
C ASN A 443 -3.90 -20.76 -8.52
N ASN A 444 -4.09 -21.06 -9.82
CA ASN A 444 -3.64 -20.15 -10.87
C ASN A 444 -4.57 -18.93 -11.04
N VAL A 445 -5.88 -19.02 -10.77
CA VAL A 445 -6.75 -17.82 -10.68
C VAL A 445 -6.32 -16.95 -9.50
N LEU A 446 -5.99 -17.52 -8.34
CA LEU A 446 -5.46 -16.75 -7.21
C LEU A 446 -4.13 -16.07 -7.57
N LEU A 447 -3.19 -16.77 -8.20
CA LEU A 447 -1.93 -16.19 -8.67
C LEU A 447 -2.12 -15.06 -9.71
N ALA A 448 -3.17 -15.11 -10.52
CA ALA A 448 -3.55 -13.99 -11.39
C ALA A 448 -4.12 -12.81 -10.57
N LEU A 449 -5.09 -13.06 -9.69
CA LEU A 449 -5.72 -12.03 -8.84
C LEU A 449 -4.75 -11.38 -7.83
N GLU A 450 -3.63 -12.05 -7.53
CA GLU A 450 -2.50 -11.50 -6.77
C GLU A 450 -1.82 -10.32 -7.48
N GLN A 451 -1.78 -10.32 -8.82
CA GLN A 451 -1.02 -9.33 -9.58
C GLN A 451 -1.69 -7.94 -9.50
N THR A 452 -0.87 -6.90 -9.28
CA THR A 452 -1.32 -5.50 -9.12
C THR A 452 -1.20 -4.66 -10.40
N SER A 453 -0.36 -5.08 -11.34
CA SER A 453 -0.27 -4.55 -12.71
C SER A 453 -1.30 -5.25 -13.60
N PHE A 454 -1.97 -4.49 -14.49
CA PHE A 454 -2.94 -5.06 -15.43
C PHE A 454 -2.26 -6.03 -16.41
N CYS A 455 -1.05 -5.71 -16.89
CA CYS A 455 -0.33 -6.60 -17.80
C CYS A 455 0.13 -7.90 -17.12
N ASP A 456 0.55 -7.87 -15.85
CA ASP A 456 0.89 -9.10 -15.13
C ASP A 456 -0.37 -9.93 -14.83
N PHE A 457 -1.49 -9.29 -14.50
CA PHE A 457 -2.79 -9.96 -14.38
C PHE A 457 -3.19 -10.63 -15.70
N GLU A 458 -3.20 -9.91 -16.83
CA GLU A 458 -3.68 -10.42 -18.12
C GLU A 458 -2.89 -11.64 -18.60
N ILE A 459 -1.56 -11.61 -18.51
CA ILE A 459 -0.70 -12.72 -18.95
C ILE A 459 -0.92 -13.97 -18.07
N GLN A 460 -1.03 -13.81 -16.75
CA GLN A 460 -1.33 -14.93 -15.85
C GLN A 460 -2.73 -15.47 -16.12
N PHE A 461 -3.69 -14.59 -16.36
CA PHE A 461 -5.11 -14.91 -16.46
C PHE A 461 -5.49 -15.58 -17.80
N GLU A 462 -4.96 -15.10 -18.92
CA GLU A 462 -5.18 -15.64 -20.27
C GLU A 462 -4.75 -17.11 -20.37
N ILE A 463 -3.63 -17.49 -19.76
CA ILE A 463 -3.14 -18.89 -19.74
C ILE A 463 -4.02 -19.80 -18.86
N VAL A 464 -4.68 -19.27 -17.83
CA VAL A 464 -5.67 -20.02 -17.05
C VAL A 464 -6.99 -20.18 -17.81
N HIS A 465 -7.40 -19.13 -18.53
CA HIS A 465 -8.53 -19.19 -19.47
C HIS A 465 -8.29 -20.28 -20.54
N ASN A 466 -7.07 -20.37 -21.11
CA ASN A 466 -6.69 -21.37 -22.11
C ASN A 466 -6.84 -22.82 -21.62
N ALA A 467 -6.64 -23.07 -20.32
CA ALA A 467 -6.68 -24.43 -19.77
C ALA A 467 -8.06 -25.09 -19.95
N LEU A 468 -9.16 -24.35 -19.73
CA LEU A 468 -10.51 -24.91 -19.96
C LEU A 468 -10.82 -25.17 -21.44
N HIS A 469 -10.24 -24.38 -22.37
CA HIS A 469 -10.37 -24.65 -23.80
C HIS A 469 -9.72 -25.99 -24.19
N SER A 470 -8.54 -26.31 -23.66
CA SER A 470 -7.91 -27.61 -23.86
C SER A 470 -8.69 -28.73 -23.14
N LEU A 471 -8.96 -28.57 -21.84
CA LEU A 471 -9.58 -29.61 -21.00
C LEU A 471 -11.00 -30.00 -21.45
N VAL A 472 -11.79 -29.08 -22.01
CA VAL A 472 -13.18 -29.35 -22.45
C VAL A 472 -13.25 -29.79 -23.92
N GLY A 473 -12.50 -29.17 -24.83
CA GLY A 473 -12.50 -29.55 -26.26
C GLY A 473 -11.67 -30.81 -26.57
N GLY A 474 -10.68 -31.11 -25.74
CA GLY A 474 -9.81 -32.28 -25.84
C GLY A 474 -8.90 -32.24 -27.07
N ARG A 475 -9.28 -32.97 -28.13
CA ARG A 475 -8.46 -33.15 -29.35
C ARG A 475 -9.23 -32.95 -30.66
N GLY A 476 -10.45 -32.41 -30.58
CA GLY A 476 -11.26 -32.12 -31.78
C GLY A 476 -10.79 -30.84 -32.47
N LEU A 477 -10.64 -30.86 -33.79
CA LEU A 477 -10.38 -29.66 -34.59
C LEU A 477 -11.56 -28.66 -34.47
N TYR A 478 -12.79 -29.15 -34.66
CA TYR A 478 -14.01 -28.36 -34.49
C TYR A 478 -14.46 -28.39 -33.02
N SER A 479 -13.66 -27.84 -32.12
CA SER A 479 -13.95 -27.81 -30.67
C SER A 479 -13.40 -26.56 -29.99
N LEU A 480 -13.73 -26.38 -28.70
CA LEU A 480 -13.17 -25.32 -27.84
C LEU A 480 -11.62 -25.26 -27.85
N SER A 481 -10.93 -26.37 -28.11
CA SER A 481 -9.46 -26.42 -28.13
C SER A 481 -8.84 -25.80 -29.38
N SER A 482 -9.60 -25.47 -30.43
CA SER A 482 -9.11 -24.72 -31.59
C SER A 482 -9.57 -23.27 -31.51
N LEU A 483 -8.62 -22.33 -31.57
CA LEU A 483 -8.90 -20.88 -31.60
C LEU A 483 -9.78 -20.48 -32.80
N ASP A 484 -9.63 -21.18 -33.93
CA ASP A 484 -10.40 -20.94 -35.15
C ASP A 484 -11.90 -21.26 -34.98
N TYR A 485 -12.25 -22.23 -34.13
CA TYR A 485 -13.61 -22.81 -34.03
C TYR A 485 -14.27 -22.71 -32.64
N SER A 486 -13.53 -22.33 -31.59
CA SER A 486 -14.02 -22.33 -30.20
C SER A 486 -15.34 -21.56 -30.00
N ALA A 487 -15.48 -20.39 -30.63
CA ALA A 487 -16.67 -19.53 -30.53
C ALA A 487 -17.95 -20.12 -31.14
N PHE A 488 -17.88 -21.23 -31.88
CA PHE A 488 -19.07 -21.92 -32.42
C PHE A 488 -19.69 -22.92 -31.44
N ASP A 489 -19.03 -23.22 -30.31
CA ASP A 489 -19.60 -23.97 -29.19
C ASP A 489 -20.29 -22.99 -28.22
N PRO A 490 -21.59 -23.13 -27.89
CA PRO A 490 -22.27 -22.26 -26.93
C PRO A 490 -21.62 -22.18 -25.54
N VAL A 491 -20.83 -23.19 -25.14
CA VAL A 491 -20.06 -23.18 -23.88
C VAL A 491 -19.02 -22.06 -23.86
N PHE A 492 -18.53 -21.60 -25.01
CA PHE A 492 -17.64 -20.44 -25.15
C PHE A 492 -18.18 -19.22 -24.37
N PHE A 493 -19.41 -18.81 -24.65
CA PHE A 493 -20.01 -17.62 -24.03
C PHE A 493 -20.28 -17.80 -22.53
N LEU A 494 -20.43 -19.02 -22.05
CA LEU A 494 -20.58 -19.33 -20.62
C LEU A 494 -19.23 -19.28 -19.88
N HIS A 495 -18.20 -19.89 -20.45
CA HIS A 495 -16.81 -19.80 -19.96
C HIS A 495 -16.35 -18.35 -19.90
N HIS A 496 -16.43 -17.64 -21.03
CA HIS A 496 -16.00 -16.26 -21.11
C HIS A 496 -16.82 -15.30 -20.23
N ALA A 497 -18.10 -15.57 -19.94
CA ALA A 497 -18.85 -14.80 -18.95
C ALA A 497 -18.32 -14.96 -17.50
N ASN A 498 -17.66 -16.08 -17.18
CA ASN A 498 -16.93 -16.24 -15.92
C ASN A 498 -15.50 -15.66 -15.99
N VAL A 499 -14.86 -15.63 -17.17
CA VAL A 499 -13.60 -14.91 -17.38
C VAL A 499 -13.80 -13.40 -17.13
N ASP A 500 -14.81 -12.81 -17.77
CA ASP A 500 -15.29 -11.43 -17.56
C ASP A 500 -15.61 -11.15 -16.07
N ARG A 501 -16.16 -12.16 -15.35
CA ARG A 501 -16.42 -12.07 -13.91
C ARG A 501 -15.13 -12.02 -13.07
N ILE A 502 -14.13 -12.83 -13.40
CA ILE A 502 -12.85 -12.85 -12.65
C ILE A 502 -12.09 -11.54 -12.86
N TRP A 503 -12.18 -10.92 -14.05
CA TRP A 503 -11.67 -9.56 -14.27
C TRP A 503 -12.42 -8.51 -13.43
N ALA A 504 -13.75 -8.56 -13.36
CA ALA A 504 -14.52 -7.68 -12.44
C ALA A 504 -14.16 -7.88 -10.95
N ILE A 505 -13.75 -9.10 -10.56
CA ILE A 505 -13.21 -9.39 -9.21
C ILE A 505 -11.81 -8.79 -9.03
N TRP A 506 -10.96 -8.80 -10.06
CA TRP A 506 -9.68 -8.09 -10.05
C TRP A 506 -9.87 -6.57 -9.88
N GLN A 507 -10.80 -5.96 -10.63
CA GLN A 507 -11.12 -4.53 -10.47
C GLN A 507 -11.56 -4.21 -9.03
N ALA A 508 -12.47 -5.00 -8.45
CA ALA A 508 -12.89 -4.81 -7.07
C ALA A 508 -11.76 -5.03 -6.03
N LEU A 509 -10.80 -5.93 -6.29
CA LEU A 509 -9.57 -6.06 -5.49
C LEU A 509 -8.68 -4.82 -5.62
N GLN A 510 -8.53 -4.25 -6.81
CA GLN A 510 -7.74 -3.04 -7.04
C GLN A 510 -8.37 -1.82 -6.32
N GLN A 511 -9.70 -1.64 -6.42
CA GLN A 511 -10.44 -0.66 -5.62
C GLN A 511 -10.18 -0.84 -4.12
N TYR A 512 -10.28 -2.08 -3.60
CA TYR A 512 -9.99 -2.39 -2.19
C TYR A 512 -8.52 -2.13 -1.77
N ARG A 513 -7.57 -2.34 -2.69
CA ARG A 513 -6.14 -2.01 -2.49
C ARG A 513 -5.85 -0.51 -2.58
N GLY A 514 -6.79 0.30 -3.08
CA GLY A 514 -6.55 1.70 -3.42
C GLY A 514 -5.61 1.88 -4.63
N LEU A 515 -5.64 0.92 -5.56
CA LEU A 515 -4.90 0.90 -6.83
C LEU A 515 -5.85 1.15 -8.01
N PRO A 516 -5.34 1.57 -9.18
CA PRO A 516 -6.16 1.72 -10.37
C PRO A 516 -6.82 0.41 -10.83
N ASP A 517 -8.11 0.52 -11.12
CA ASP A 517 -9.03 -0.53 -11.57
C ASP A 517 -9.73 -0.17 -12.90
N ASP A 518 -9.71 1.11 -13.26
CA ASP A 518 -10.28 1.79 -14.43
C ASP A 518 -9.35 1.86 -15.65
N LYS A 519 -8.05 1.59 -15.46
CA LYS A 519 -7.00 1.82 -16.46
C LYS A 519 -5.89 0.78 -16.46
N SER A 520 -5.32 0.56 -17.63
CA SER A 520 -4.11 -0.25 -17.81
C SER A 520 -2.85 0.58 -17.54
N ASP A 521 -1.89 0.01 -16.80
CA ASP A 521 -0.56 0.56 -16.58
C ASP A 521 0.38 0.40 -17.79
N CYS A 522 -0.05 -0.37 -18.80
CA CYS A 522 0.79 -0.80 -19.92
C CYS A 522 0.16 -0.51 -21.29
N ALA A 523 1.02 -0.43 -22.31
CA ALA A 523 0.65 -0.39 -23.74
C ALA A 523 -0.52 0.55 -24.12
N LEU A 524 -0.58 1.74 -23.50
CA LEU A 524 -1.63 2.77 -23.66
C LEU A 524 -2.00 3.09 -25.13
N ASN A 525 -1.04 2.94 -26.05
CA ASN A 525 -1.23 3.14 -27.48
C ASN A 525 -2.17 2.10 -28.13
N VAL A 526 -2.25 0.88 -27.60
CA VAL A 526 -3.20 -0.16 -28.07
C VAL A 526 -4.56 0.03 -27.41
N MET A 527 -4.59 0.38 -26.12
CA MET A 527 -5.83 0.59 -25.35
C MET A 527 -6.76 1.66 -25.94
N ARG A 528 -6.23 2.56 -26.80
CA ARG A 528 -6.95 3.63 -27.49
C ARG A 528 -7.35 3.28 -28.94
N GLN A 529 -6.94 2.14 -29.48
CA GLN A 529 -7.29 1.69 -30.84
C GLN A 529 -8.62 0.93 -30.81
N PRO A 530 -9.58 1.25 -31.71
CA PRO A 530 -10.81 0.47 -31.83
C PRO A 530 -10.56 -0.99 -32.20
N LEU A 531 -11.26 -1.90 -31.52
CA LEU A 531 -11.20 -3.34 -31.75
C LEU A 531 -11.96 -3.71 -33.03
N ARG A 532 -11.30 -4.49 -33.88
CA ARG A 532 -11.94 -5.10 -35.04
C ARG A 532 -12.62 -6.41 -34.64
N PRO A 533 -13.75 -6.80 -35.27
CA PRO A 533 -14.49 -6.08 -36.30
C PRO A 533 -15.58 -5.16 -35.70
N PHE A 534 -15.50 -4.82 -34.41
CA PHE A 534 -16.53 -4.05 -33.71
C PHE A 534 -16.58 -2.59 -34.18
N ASP A 535 -15.45 -2.03 -34.63
CA ASP A 535 -15.28 -0.71 -35.25
C ASP A 535 -15.99 -0.56 -36.61
N ASP A 536 -16.09 -1.63 -37.39
CA ASP A 536 -16.66 -1.64 -38.73
C ASP A 536 -18.20 -1.75 -38.71
N LYS A 537 -18.91 -0.64 -38.94
CA LYS A 537 -20.37 -0.61 -39.11
C LYS A 537 -20.90 -1.44 -40.29
N GLY A 538 -20.03 -1.92 -41.19
CA GLY A 538 -20.35 -2.89 -42.23
C GLY A 538 -20.43 -4.34 -41.75
N GLN A 539 -19.84 -4.67 -40.59
CA GLN A 539 -19.91 -5.99 -39.94
C GLN A 539 -20.76 -5.94 -38.66
N ASN A 540 -20.57 -4.89 -37.85
CA ASN A 540 -21.22 -4.71 -36.56
C ASN A 540 -22.36 -3.66 -36.64
N ASP A 541 -23.59 -4.13 -36.83
CA ASP A 541 -24.79 -3.28 -36.80
C ASP A 541 -25.17 -2.73 -35.41
N TYR A 542 -24.48 -3.14 -34.33
CA TYR A 542 -24.82 -2.74 -32.97
C TYR A 542 -24.11 -1.44 -32.55
N ASP A 543 -24.88 -0.37 -32.39
CA ASP A 543 -24.33 0.97 -32.12
C ASP A 543 -23.53 1.02 -30.81
N LEU A 544 -23.93 0.27 -29.78
CA LEU A 544 -23.29 0.32 -28.45
C LEU A 544 -21.90 -0.33 -28.44
N THR A 545 -21.71 -1.52 -29.02
CA THR A 545 -20.37 -2.13 -29.15
C THR A 545 -19.52 -1.49 -30.24
N ASN A 546 -20.14 -0.77 -31.18
CA ASN A 546 -19.39 0.06 -32.14
C ASN A 546 -18.88 1.36 -31.50
N ARG A 547 -19.72 2.02 -30.70
CA ARG A 547 -19.40 3.26 -29.96
C ARG A 547 -18.33 3.05 -28.90
N TYR A 548 -18.43 1.97 -28.13
CA TYR A 548 -17.49 1.60 -27.07
C TYR A 548 -16.55 0.48 -27.55
N SER A 549 -16.03 0.62 -28.77
CA SER A 549 -15.17 -0.38 -29.42
C SER A 549 -13.69 -0.29 -28.99
N ARG A 550 -13.28 0.71 -28.21
CA ARG A 550 -11.88 0.84 -27.75
C ARG A 550 -11.70 0.06 -26.44
N PRO A 551 -10.59 -0.66 -26.23
CA PRO A 551 -10.35 -1.43 -25.00
C PRO A 551 -10.52 -0.64 -23.71
N ILE A 552 -10.11 0.64 -23.70
CA ILE A 552 -10.26 1.53 -22.53
C ILE A 552 -11.73 1.84 -22.18
N ASP A 553 -12.65 1.78 -23.15
CA ASP A 553 -14.09 1.99 -22.89
C ASP A 553 -14.72 0.81 -22.14
N ILE A 554 -14.04 -0.34 -22.10
CA ILE A 554 -14.59 -1.62 -21.63
C ILE A 554 -14.33 -1.84 -20.14
N PHE A 555 -13.41 -1.07 -19.53
CA PHE A 555 -13.13 -1.10 -18.09
C PHE A 555 -14.35 -0.70 -17.26
N ASP A 556 -15.10 0.32 -17.70
CA ASP A 556 -16.45 0.59 -17.19
C ASP A 556 -17.48 -0.30 -17.90
N TYR A 557 -17.50 -1.57 -17.52
CA TYR A 557 -18.51 -2.53 -17.97
C TYR A 557 -19.92 -2.22 -17.44
N SER A 558 -20.04 -1.33 -16.46
CA SER A 558 -21.27 -1.07 -15.72
C SER A 558 -22.12 -0.01 -16.41
N ASN A 559 -21.57 1.18 -16.66
CA ASN A 559 -22.30 2.31 -17.24
C ASN A 559 -22.29 2.29 -18.77
N HIS A 560 -21.21 1.86 -19.42
CA HIS A 560 -21.18 1.76 -20.89
C HIS A 560 -21.99 0.57 -21.42
N PHE A 561 -22.02 -0.54 -20.67
CA PHE A 561 -22.56 -1.82 -21.15
C PHE A 561 -23.72 -2.39 -20.32
N ASP A 562 -24.17 -1.68 -19.29
CA ASP A 562 -25.44 -1.92 -18.61
C ASP A 562 -25.55 -3.34 -18.02
N TYR A 563 -24.53 -3.80 -17.27
CA TYR A 563 -24.63 -5.02 -16.47
C TYR A 563 -23.78 -5.03 -15.18
N HIS A 564 -24.23 -5.82 -14.22
CA HIS A 564 -23.46 -6.23 -13.04
C HIS A 564 -23.45 -7.75 -12.85
N TYR A 565 -22.65 -8.20 -11.90
CA TYR A 565 -22.75 -9.52 -11.27
C TYR A 565 -23.49 -9.42 -9.94
N ASP A 566 -24.26 -10.45 -9.58
CA ASP A 566 -24.96 -10.55 -8.30
C ASP A 566 -24.02 -10.64 -7.09
N THR A 567 -22.85 -11.25 -7.27
CA THR A 567 -21.77 -11.27 -6.29
C THR A 567 -20.39 -11.33 -6.96
N LEU A 568 -19.46 -10.56 -6.42
CA LEU A 568 -18.01 -10.62 -6.72
C LEU A 568 -17.25 -11.47 -5.70
N ASN A 569 -17.93 -12.26 -4.86
CA ASN A 569 -17.27 -13.20 -3.97
C ASN A 569 -16.59 -14.32 -4.78
N PHE A 570 -15.34 -14.66 -4.44
CA PHE A 570 -14.58 -15.74 -5.09
C PHE A 570 -14.40 -16.90 -4.11
N ASN A 571 -14.79 -18.12 -4.52
CA ASN A 571 -14.77 -19.31 -3.65
C ASN A 571 -15.43 -19.08 -2.26
N SER A 572 -16.58 -18.38 -2.26
CA SER A 572 -17.30 -17.88 -1.07
C SER A 572 -16.60 -16.79 -0.23
N TRP A 573 -15.34 -16.43 -0.51
CA TRP A 573 -14.64 -15.31 0.13
C TRP A 573 -15.14 -13.97 -0.41
N THR A 574 -15.37 -13.00 0.49
CA THR A 574 -15.56 -11.59 0.12
C THR A 574 -14.23 -10.95 -0.31
N ILE A 575 -14.26 -9.80 -1.01
CA ILE A 575 -13.03 -9.12 -1.49
C ILE A 575 -11.97 -8.90 -0.37
N PRO A 576 -12.33 -8.48 0.87
CA PRO A 576 -11.36 -8.39 1.98
C PRO A 576 -10.80 -9.75 2.43
N GLN A 577 -11.62 -10.81 2.42
CA GLN A 577 -11.17 -12.17 2.76
C GLN A 577 -10.28 -12.77 1.67
N LEU A 578 -10.54 -12.43 0.41
CA LEU A 578 -9.75 -12.81 -0.75
C LEU A 578 -8.37 -12.15 -0.71
N GLU A 579 -8.28 -10.85 -0.44
CA GLU A 579 -6.98 -10.18 -0.27
C GLU A 579 -6.20 -10.71 0.94
N GLU A 580 -6.87 -11.13 2.03
CA GLU A 580 -6.24 -11.83 3.15
C GLU A 580 -5.68 -13.21 2.75
N VAL A 581 -6.37 -13.96 1.88
CA VAL A 581 -5.83 -15.21 1.30
C VAL A 581 -4.63 -14.94 0.39
N LEU A 582 -4.69 -13.91 -0.45
CA LEU A 582 -3.59 -13.53 -1.35
C LEU A 582 -2.35 -13.04 -0.58
N LYS A 583 -2.52 -12.28 0.51
CA LYS A 583 -1.43 -11.93 1.44
C LYS A 583 -0.75 -13.15 2.03
N ARG A 584 -1.51 -14.16 2.47
CA ARG A 584 -0.97 -15.42 3.00
C ARG A 584 -0.21 -16.26 1.97
N GLN A 585 -0.48 -16.05 0.67
CA GLN A 585 0.30 -16.63 -0.42
C GLN A 585 1.57 -15.82 -0.71
N ARG A 586 1.51 -14.48 -0.65
CA ARG A 586 2.69 -13.61 -0.77
C ARG A 586 3.65 -13.67 0.42
N ALA A 587 3.17 -14.00 1.62
CA ALA A 587 3.99 -14.18 2.82
C ALA A 587 4.85 -15.46 2.83
N GLN A 588 4.82 -16.27 1.75
CA GLN A 588 5.58 -17.51 1.61
C GLN A 588 6.59 -17.43 0.46
N ASP A 589 7.80 -17.96 0.70
CA ASP A 589 8.81 -18.16 -0.34
C ASP A 589 8.28 -19.05 -1.46
N ARG A 590 8.40 -18.60 -2.72
CA ARG A 590 7.91 -19.29 -3.91
C ARG A 590 8.95 -19.32 -5.03
N LEU A 591 8.96 -20.42 -5.78
CA LEU A 591 9.80 -20.60 -6.95
C LEU A 591 8.90 -20.80 -8.18
N PHE A 592 9.07 -19.95 -9.19
CA PHE A 592 8.29 -19.97 -10.42
C PHE A 592 9.15 -20.38 -11.62
N ALA A 593 8.54 -21.12 -12.55
CA ALA A 593 9.04 -21.26 -13.91
C ALA A 593 8.46 -20.12 -14.77
N GLY A 594 9.34 -19.24 -15.27
CA GLY A 594 8.99 -18.07 -16.09
C GLY A 594 9.11 -18.35 -17.60
N PHE A 595 8.02 -18.20 -18.33
CA PHE A 595 7.92 -18.49 -19.77
C PHE A 595 7.67 -17.23 -20.60
N LEU A 596 8.51 -17.00 -21.62
CA LEU A 596 8.25 -15.98 -22.65
C LEU A 596 7.47 -16.63 -23.81
N LEU A 597 6.14 -16.60 -23.72
CA LEU A 597 5.27 -17.22 -24.71
C LEU A 597 5.06 -16.31 -25.94
N HIS A 598 4.90 -16.95 -27.09
CA HIS A 598 4.63 -16.34 -28.39
C HIS A 598 3.76 -17.28 -29.23
N ASN A 599 3.28 -16.80 -30.39
CA ASN A 599 2.47 -17.62 -31.27
C ASN A 599 3.22 -18.91 -31.69
N ILE A 600 2.51 -20.03 -31.64
CA ILE A 600 2.97 -21.36 -32.07
C ILE A 600 2.14 -21.92 -33.24
N GLY A 601 1.07 -21.23 -33.65
CA GLY A 601 0.26 -21.58 -34.84
C GLY A 601 -0.65 -22.80 -34.69
N THR A 602 -0.76 -23.34 -33.47
CA THR A 602 -1.63 -24.46 -33.10
C THR A 602 -1.79 -24.48 -31.59
N SER A 603 -2.97 -24.78 -31.05
CA SER A 603 -3.12 -25.06 -29.62
C SER A 603 -2.26 -26.26 -29.19
N ALA A 604 -1.63 -26.15 -28.01
CA ALA A 604 -0.79 -27.18 -27.42
C ALA A 604 -0.77 -27.12 -25.88
N ASP A 605 -0.64 -28.28 -25.25
CA ASP A 605 -0.37 -28.40 -23.82
C ASP A 605 1.16 -28.49 -23.60
N VAL A 606 1.67 -27.66 -22.68
CA VAL A 606 3.07 -27.65 -22.28
C VAL A 606 3.21 -28.40 -20.96
N GLN A 607 3.88 -29.56 -20.99
CA GLN A 607 4.15 -30.37 -19.78
C GLN A 607 5.54 -30.03 -19.24
N LEU A 608 5.63 -29.71 -17.95
CA LEU A 608 6.85 -29.27 -17.27
C LEU A 608 7.42 -30.36 -16.36
N PHE A 609 8.72 -30.59 -16.45
CA PHE A 609 9.46 -31.56 -15.65
C PHE A 609 10.67 -30.89 -14.99
N ILE A 610 10.91 -31.22 -13.72
CA ILE A 610 12.10 -30.84 -12.97
C ILE A 610 13.21 -31.84 -13.26
N CYS A 611 14.38 -31.32 -13.62
CA CYS A 611 15.64 -32.03 -13.75
C CYS A 611 16.48 -31.80 -12.50
N VAL A 612 16.89 -32.88 -11.83
CA VAL A 612 17.82 -32.84 -10.68
C VAL A 612 19.15 -33.48 -11.09
N ALA A 613 20.27 -32.88 -10.70
CA ALA A 613 21.59 -33.47 -10.90
C ALA A 613 21.76 -34.74 -10.05
N THR A 614 22.24 -35.83 -10.64
CA THR A 614 22.69 -37.01 -9.87
C THR A 614 24.19 -36.96 -9.66
N GLY A 615 24.69 -37.55 -8.57
CA GLY A 615 26.12 -37.53 -8.21
C GLY A 615 27.07 -38.19 -9.23
N ASN A 616 26.55 -38.79 -10.30
CA ASN A 616 27.32 -39.36 -11.41
C ASN A 616 27.49 -38.39 -12.60
N GLY A 617 26.94 -37.17 -12.53
CA GLY A 617 26.93 -36.19 -13.62
C GLY A 617 25.79 -36.35 -14.64
N GLU A 618 25.02 -37.44 -14.56
CA GLU A 618 23.77 -37.61 -15.30
C GLU A 618 22.63 -36.82 -14.63
N ARG A 619 21.65 -36.35 -15.40
CA ARG A 619 20.51 -35.56 -14.91
C ARG A 619 19.22 -36.39 -14.95
N ASN A 620 18.47 -36.39 -13.86
CA ASN A 620 17.17 -37.08 -13.77
C ASN A 620 16.02 -36.09 -13.98
N CYS A 621 15.39 -36.12 -15.16
CA CYS A 621 14.29 -35.25 -15.56
C CYS A 621 12.90 -35.92 -15.48
N ASN A 622 12.74 -36.95 -14.65
CA ASN A 622 11.50 -37.74 -14.55
C ASN A 622 10.51 -37.22 -13.48
N HIS A 623 10.66 -35.96 -13.03
CA HIS A 623 9.85 -35.39 -11.95
C HIS A 623 8.81 -34.40 -12.54
N PRO A 624 7.53 -34.77 -12.71
CA PRO A 624 6.52 -33.87 -13.26
C PRO A 624 6.22 -32.73 -12.29
N ALA A 625 6.31 -31.48 -12.76
CA ALA A 625 6.00 -30.28 -11.98
C ALA A 625 4.58 -29.75 -12.25
N GLY A 626 4.08 -29.93 -13.48
CA GLY A 626 2.76 -29.45 -13.87
C GLY A 626 2.58 -29.34 -15.38
N SER A 627 1.50 -28.67 -15.79
CA SER A 627 1.23 -28.39 -17.20
C SER A 627 0.25 -27.23 -17.36
N PHE A 628 0.42 -26.45 -18.44
CA PHE A 628 -0.49 -25.38 -18.84
C PHE A 628 -0.77 -25.46 -20.34
N SER A 629 -1.84 -24.81 -20.81
CA SER A 629 -2.24 -24.84 -22.22
C SER A 629 -2.00 -23.48 -22.90
N VAL A 630 -1.49 -23.52 -24.12
CA VAL A 630 -1.38 -22.37 -25.02
C VAL A 630 -2.36 -22.60 -26.17
N LEU A 631 -3.27 -21.66 -26.42
CA LEU A 631 -4.13 -21.70 -27.60
C LEU A 631 -3.41 -21.17 -28.84
N GLY A 632 -3.84 -21.64 -30.01
CA GLY A 632 -3.38 -21.15 -31.30
C GLY A 632 -4.22 -21.71 -32.45
N GLY A 633 -4.14 -21.07 -33.62
CA GLY A 633 -4.96 -21.44 -34.78
C GLY A 633 -4.32 -21.06 -36.12
N GLU A 634 -4.86 -21.58 -37.23
CA GLU A 634 -4.35 -21.24 -38.56
C GLU A 634 -4.69 -19.80 -38.97
N THR A 635 -5.73 -19.18 -38.39
CA THR A 635 -6.06 -17.77 -38.63
C THR A 635 -5.48 -16.81 -37.58
N GLU A 636 -4.70 -17.29 -36.62
CA GLU A 636 -4.11 -16.50 -35.53
C GLU A 636 -3.24 -15.32 -36.03
N MET A 637 -3.26 -14.21 -35.28
CA MET A 637 -2.35 -13.07 -35.49
C MET A 637 -1.03 -13.30 -34.73
N PRO A 638 0.14 -12.99 -35.32
CA PRO A 638 1.42 -13.14 -34.63
C PRO A 638 1.48 -12.35 -33.32
N PHE A 639 1.96 -12.99 -32.25
CA PHE A 639 2.02 -12.39 -30.91
C PHE A 639 3.27 -12.82 -30.15
N ILE A 640 3.68 -11.99 -29.18
CA ILE A 640 4.65 -12.30 -28.15
C ILE A 640 4.31 -11.46 -26.92
N PHE A 641 4.29 -12.07 -25.73
CA PHE A 641 4.15 -11.30 -24.49
C PHE A 641 5.42 -10.49 -24.22
N ASP A 642 5.27 -9.25 -23.73
CA ASP A 642 6.41 -8.42 -23.32
C ASP A 642 6.86 -8.66 -21.86
N ARG A 643 6.25 -9.65 -21.18
CA ARG A 643 6.63 -10.14 -19.84
C ARG A 643 6.56 -11.67 -19.78
N LEU A 644 6.99 -12.26 -18.66
CA LEU A 644 7.00 -13.72 -18.44
C LEU A 644 5.72 -14.20 -17.76
N TYR A 645 5.07 -15.23 -18.33
CA TYR A 645 4.08 -16.05 -17.63
C TYR A 645 4.79 -16.85 -16.52
N LYS A 646 4.31 -16.77 -15.28
CA LYS A 646 4.90 -17.41 -14.08
C LYS A 646 4.06 -18.61 -13.66
N TYR A 647 4.61 -19.82 -13.79
CA TYR A 647 4.00 -21.05 -13.28
C TYR A 647 4.62 -21.42 -11.93
N ASP A 648 3.82 -21.59 -10.87
CA ASP A 648 4.35 -21.94 -9.54
C ASP A 648 4.81 -23.42 -9.49
N ILE A 649 6.08 -23.65 -9.16
CA ILE A 649 6.69 -24.97 -9.01
C ILE A 649 7.16 -25.26 -7.58
N SER A 650 6.83 -24.40 -6.62
CA SER A 650 7.29 -24.48 -5.23
C SER A 650 6.92 -25.82 -4.58
N ASP A 651 5.67 -26.24 -4.75
CA ASP A 651 5.15 -27.47 -4.17
C ASP A 651 5.77 -28.75 -4.77
N PRO A 652 5.90 -28.90 -6.10
CA PRO A 652 6.73 -29.93 -6.71
C PRO A 652 8.17 -29.98 -6.18
N VAL A 653 8.85 -28.83 -6.04
CA VAL A 653 10.25 -28.77 -5.58
C VAL A 653 10.38 -29.14 -4.09
N ARG A 654 9.48 -28.63 -3.22
CA ARG A 654 9.37 -29.05 -1.81
C ARG A 654 9.13 -30.56 -1.68
N LYS A 655 8.29 -31.16 -2.53
CA LYS A 655 8.00 -32.61 -2.56
C LYS A 655 9.20 -33.47 -3.01
N LEU A 656 10.23 -32.88 -3.61
CA LEU A 656 11.51 -33.53 -3.91
C LEU A 656 12.54 -33.39 -2.77
N GLY A 657 12.22 -32.66 -1.70
CA GLY A 657 13.15 -32.37 -0.61
C GLY A 657 14.23 -31.33 -0.96
N LEU A 658 14.01 -30.54 -2.02
CA LEU A 658 14.91 -29.49 -2.47
C LEU A 658 14.47 -28.13 -1.90
N LYS A 659 15.44 -27.27 -1.56
CA LYS A 659 15.17 -25.89 -1.17
C LYS A 659 14.75 -25.04 -2.37
N LEU A 660 14.03 -23.95 -2.12
CA LEU A 660 13.57 -23.02 -3.17
C LEU A 660 14.63 -21.97 -3.56
N ASP A 661 15.60 -21.70 -2.68
CA ASP A 661 16.74 -20.81 -2.91
C ASP A 661 17.80 -21.40 -3.86
N SER A 662 17.87 -22.74 -3.91
CA SER A 662 18.95 -23.53 -4.53
C SER A 662 18.76 -23.70 -6.04
N ALA A 663 18.38 -22.61 -6.72
CA ALA A 663 18.05 -22.57 -8.14
C ALA A 663 19.22 -22.88 -9.09
N GLY A 664 20.45 -23.04 -8.57
CA GLY A 664 21.62 -23.51 -9.34
C GLY A 664 21.61 -25.01 -9.64
N ASP A 665 20.98 -25.83 -8.79
CA ASP A 665 20.94 -27.30 -8.90
C ASP A 665 19.69 -27.84 -9.60
N ILE A 666 18.76 -26.95 -9.95
CA ILE A 666 17.47 -27.25 -10.58
C ILE A 666 17.51 -26.79 -12.05
N ASP A 667 17.17 -27.69 -12.97
CA ASP A 667 16.95 -27.36 -14.39
C ASP A 667 15.54 -27.82 -14.80
N LEU A 668 15.01 -27.33 -15.93
CA LEU A 668 13.62 -27.54 -16.34
C LEU A 668 13.52 -28.06 -17.79
N GLU A 669 12.89 -29.23 -17.95
CA GLU A 669 12.58 -29.80 -19.27
C GLU A 669 11.09 -29.59 -19.60
N ILE A 670 10.80 -29.16 -20.83
CA ILE A 670 9.43 -29.03 -21.34
C ILE A 670 9.15 -30.04 -22.46
N LYS A 671 7.93 -30.60 -22.46
CA LYS A 671 7.40 -31.47 -23.51
C LYS A 671 6.10 -30.85 -24.03
N ILE A 672 6.16 -30.29 -25.25
CA ILE A 672 5.05 -29.55 -25.86
C ILE A 672 4.24 -30.52 -26.73
N ARG A 673 2.92 -30.60 -26.51
CA ARG A 673 2.02 -31.52 -27.20
C ARG A 673 0.88 -30.77 -27.86
N ALA A 674 0.80 -30.79 -29.20
CA ALA A 674 -0.29 -30.16 -29.93
C ALA A 674 -1.63 -30.89 -29.71
N TYR A 675 -2.76 -30.19 -29.90
CA TYR A 675 -4.11 -30.76 -29.71
C TYR A 675 -4.35 -32.04 -30.53
N ASN A 676 -3.73 -32.16 -31.71
CA ASN A 676 -3.80 -33.35 -32.57
C ASN A 676 -3.08 -34.59 -31.98
N GLY A 677 -2.41 -34.44 -30.84
CA GLY A 677 -1.75 -35.48 -30.07
C GLY A 677 -0.26 -35.66 -30.37
N SER A 678 0.29 -34.99 -31.40
CA SER A 678 1.72 -34.99 -31.71
C SER A 678 2.54 -34.15 -30.72
N TYR A 679 3.84 -34.40 -30.69
CA TYR A 679 4.79 -33.59 -29.92
C TYR A 679 5.52 -32.63 -30.85
N LEU A 680 5.63 -31.36 -30.42
CA LEU A 680 6.46 -30.35 -31.06
C LEU A 680 7.88 -30.41 -30.46
N GLU A 681 8.87 -29.86 -31.16
CA GLU A 681 10.20 -29.69 -30.57
C GLU A 681 10.13 -28.76 -29.35
N SER A 682 10.90 -29.06 -28.30
CA SER A 682 11.05 -28.18 -27.14
C SER A 682 11.74 -26.85 -27.45
N SER A 683 12.30 -26.71 -28.66
CA SER A 683 12.81 -25.46 -29.25
C SER A 683 11.70 -24.48 -29.65
N ALA A 684 10.44 -24.93 -29.75
CA ALA A 684 9.29 -24.11 -30.17
C ALA A 684 8.84 -23.09 -29.12
N LEU A 685 9.34 -23.18 -27.89
CA LEU A 685 9.30 -22.14 -26.87
C LEU A 685 10.72 -21.91 -26.35
N ARG A 686 10.99 -20.72 -25.79
CA ARG A 686 12.26 -20.48 -25.09
C ARG A 686 12.32 -21.35 -23.82
N ARG A 687 13.55 -21.75 -23.42
CA ARG A 687 13.76 -22.39 -22.12
C ARG A 687 13.21 -21.50 -21.01
N PRO A 688 12.49 -22.05 -20.01
CA PRO A 688 11.97 -21.27 -18.91
C PRO A 688 13.11 -20.74 -18.02
N SER A 689 12.90 -19.56 -17.45
CA SER A 689 13.73 -19.04 -16.35
C SER A 689 13.24 -19.61 -15.01
N LEU A 690 14.14 -19.81 -14.05
CA LEU A 690 13.76 -19.92 -12.65
C LEU A 690 13.66 -18.53 -12.02
N ILE A 691 12.58 -18.27 -11.28
CA ILE A 691 12.33 -17.00 -10.59
C ILE A 691 11.98 -17.32 -9.14
N PHE A 692 12.93 -17.13 -8.23
CA PHE A 692 12.66 -17.16 -6.80
C PHE A 692 12.06 -15.82 -6.35
N VAL A 693 11.02 -15.88 -5.53
CA VAL A 693 10.36 -14.73 -4.90
C VAL A 693 10.28 -15.02 -3.39
N PRO A 694 11.02 -14.28 -2.55
CA PRO A 694 10.93 -14.46 -1.11
C PRO A 694 9.58 -14.00 -0.55
N GLY A 695 9.18 -14.53 0.60
CA GLY A 695 7.94 -14.16 1.28
C GLY A 695 7.96 -12.73 1.83
N GLU A 696 6.85 -12.00 1.72
CA GLU A 696 6.74 -10.59 2.16
C GLU A 696 6.98 -10.38 3.69
N ASP A 697 6.85 -11.42 4.52
CA ASP A 697 6.89 -11.36 5.99
C ASP A 697 7.85 -12.37 6.67
N ASN A 698 8.44 -13.32 5.93
CA ASN A 698 9.20 -14.44 6.52
C ASN A 698 10.35 -14.90 5.62
N SER A 699 11.44 -15.38 6.21
CA SER A 699 12.51 -16.12 5.53
C SER A 699 12.60 -17.52 6.16
N GLN A 700 12.63 -18.56 5.32
CA GLN A 700 12.75 -19.96 5.78
C GLN A 700 14.02 -20.23 6.60
N ASP A 701 13.89 -21.16 7.55
CA ASP A 701 15.03 -21.84 8.18
C ASP A 701 15.54 -23.00 7.30
N GLN A 702 16.59 -23.69 7.75
CA GLN A 702 17.20 -24.80 7.01
C GLN A 702 16.27 -26.03 6.86
N THR A 703 15.13 -26.07 7.56
CA THR A 703 14.13 -27.15 7.55
C THR A 703 12.87 -26.80 6.74
N GLY A 704 12.76 -25.57 6.22
CA GLY A 704 11.59 -25.08 5.49
C GLY A 704 10.45 -24.60 6.40
N LYS A 705 10.72 -24.35 7.68
CA LYS A 705 9.75 -23.79 8.63
C LYS A 705 9.58 -22.29 8.36
N THR A 706 8.36 -21.78 8.55
CA THR A 706 8.04 -20.36 8.35
C THR A 706 7.78 -19.70 9.71
N GLU A 707 8.73 -18.88 10.17
CA GLU A 707 8.59 -18.13 11.42
C GLU A 707 8.80 -16.62 11.22
N ARG A 708 8.07 -15.84 12.02
CA ARG A 708 7.93 -14.39 11.89
C ARG A 708 9.13 -13.71 12.56
N ARG A 709 10.11 -13.26 11.77
CA ARG A 709 11.33 -12.62 12.29
C ARG A 709 11.04 -11.26 12.94
N LEU A 710 11.72 -10.99 14.06
CA LEU A 710 11.67 -9.70 14.76
C LEU A 710 12.74 -8.76 14.22
N ILE A 711 12.36 -7.59 13.72
CA ILE A 711 13.31 -6.58 13.23
C ILE A 711 13.73 -5.67 14.40
N ARG A 712 14.98 -5.81 14.84
CA ARG A 712 15.64 -4.87 15.77
C ARG A 712 15.99 -3.60 15.00
N LYS A 713 15.51 -2.45 15.49
CA LYS A 713 15.69 -1.13 14.85
C LYS A 713 16.61 -0.23 15.65
N SER A 714 17.28 0.70 14.97
CA SER A 714 17.93 1.84 15.63
C SER A 714 16.94 2.62 16.50
N VAL A 715 17.34 3.02 17.70
CA VAL A 715 16.54 3.89 18.59
C VAL A 715 16.16 5.20 17.91
N THR A 716 17.00 5.70 16.98
CA THR A 716 16.74 6.92 16.22
C THR A 716 15.72 6.77 15.08
N SER A 717 15.48 5.54 14.59
CA SER A 717 14.51 5.26 13.52
C SER A 717 13.10 4.91 14.05
N LEU A 718 12.94 4.71 15.37
CA LEU A 718 11.67 4.35 15.99
C LEU A 718 10.57 5.42 15.84
N THR A 719 9.46 5.02 15.21
CA THR A 719 8.24 5.85 15.11
C THR A 719 7.60 6.10 16.47
N ILE A 720 6.68 7.06 16.53
CA ILE A 720 5.93 7.40 17.75
C ILE A 720 5.14 6.18 18.28
N GLY A 721 4.53 5.39 17.39
CA GLY A 721 3.77 4.20 17.76
C GLY A 721 4.64 3.08 18.33
N GLU A 722 5.77 2.79 17.68
CA GLU A 722 6.74 1.79 18.16
C GLU A 722 7.35 2.20 19.51
N ARG A 723 7.74 3.47 19.65
CA ARG A 723 8.29 4.02 20.90
C ARG A 723 7.29 3.91 22.06
N ARG A 724 6.02 4.23 21.82
CA ARG A 724 4.94 4.06 22.80
C ARG A 724 4.77 2.59 23.19
N SER A 725 4.76 1.69 22.19
CA SER A 725 4.67 0.24 22.44
C SER A 725 5.85 -0.28 23.27
N LEU A 726 7.07 0.23 23.03
CA LEU A 726 8.28 -0.16 23.74
C LEU A 726 8.29 0.34 25.20
N VAL A 727 7.80 1.57 25.46
CA VAL A 727 7.62 2.10 26.83
C VAL A 727 6.62 1.26 27.61
N LEU A 728 5.44 0.99 27.04
CA LEU A 728 4.39 0.20 27.70
C LEU A 728 4.79 -1.28 27.90
N ALA A 729 5.56 -1.84 26.96
CA ALA A 729 6.09 -3.20 27.09
C ALA A 729 7.13 -3.31 28.22
N LEU A 730 8.09 -2.38 28.32
CA LEU A 730 9.04 -2.39 29.43
C LEU A 730 8.35 -2.14 30.77
N GLN A 731 7.39 -1.20 30.84
CA GLN A 731 6.60 -1.01 32.07
C GLN A 731 5.88 -2.31 32.49
N SER A 732 5.26 -3.02 31.55
CA SER A 732 4.59 -4.30 31.82
C SER A 732 5.58 -5.39 32.29
N LEU A 733 6.83 -5.32 31.83
CA LEU A 733 7.91 -6.25 32.20
C LEU A 733 8.53 -5.92 33.57
N GLU A 734 8.58 -4.64 33.96
CA GLU A 734 8.98 -4.17 35.29
C GLU A 734 7.89 -4.42 36.35
N GLU A 735 6.61 -4.40 35.94
CA GLU A 735 5.47 -4.77 36.79
C GLU A 735 5.31 -6.30 36.96
N ASP A 736 5.90 -7.12 36.09
CA ASP A 736 5.90 -8.58 36.24
C ASP A 736 6.90 -9.06 37.32
N SER A 737 6.39 -9.89 38.23
CA SER A 737 7.13 -10.52 39.32
C SER A 737 7.33 -12.03 39.13
N SER A 738 6.97 -12.56 37.95
CA SER A 738 7.25 -13.93 37.54
C SER A 738 8.71 -14.15 37.14
N ALA A 739 9.07 -15.40 36.82
CA ALA A 739 10.41 -15.75 36.30
C ALA A 739 10.70 -15.17 34.89
N THR A 740 9.72 -14.58 34.21
CA THR A 740 9.93 -13.82 32.95
C THR A 740 9.95 -12.31 33.14
N GLY A 741 9.76 -11.80 34.36
CA GLY A 741 9.78 -10.37 34.66
C GLY A 741 11.19 -9.77 34.66
N PHE A 742 11.28 -8.43 34.56
CA PHE A 742 12.55 -7.71 34.38
C PHE A 742 13.59 -8.04 35.46
N GLN A 743 13.16 -8.12 36.73
CA GLN A 743 14.05 -8.45 37.85
C GLN A 743 14.66 -9.86 37.75
N ALA A 744 13.93 -10.82 37.18
CA ALA A 744 14.40 -12.19 36.97
C ALA A 744 15.38 -12.26 35.79
N LEU A 745 15.04 -11.62 34.66
CA LEU A 745 15.92 -11.54 33.49
C LEU A 745 17.26 -10.83 33.81
N ALA A 746 17.22 -9.76 34.60
CA ALA A 746 18.44 -9.06 35.04
C ALA A 746 19.36 -9.97 35.88
N SER A 747 18.80 -10.78 36.79
CA SER A 747 19.55 -11.72 37.65
C SER A 747 20.30 -12.83 36.90
N PHE A 748 20.07 -12.99 35.59
CA PHE A 748 20.83 -13.95 34.79
C PHE A 748 22.28 -13.51 34.57
N HIS A 749 22.57 -12.20 34.73
CA HIS A 749 23.89 -11.60 34.52
C HIS A 749 24.51 -11.03 35.81
N ALA A 750 23.75 -10.98 36.91
CA ALA A 750 23.97 -10.04 38.02
C ALA A 750 23.50 -10.60 39.38
N VAL A 751 23.67 -9.81 40.44
CA VAL A 751 23.18 -10.13 41.79
C VAL A 751 21.65 -9.96 41.85
N PRO A 752 20.85 -10.87 42.46
CA PRO A 752 21.25 -11.99 43.31
C PRO A 752 21.66 -13.18 42.44
N PRO A 753 22.91 -13.65 42.54
CA PRO A 753 23.44 -14.48 41.49
C PRO A 753 22.89 -15.90 41.62
N LEU A 754 22.44 -16.45 40.48
CA LEU A 754 21.90 -17.80 40.39
C LEU A 754 22.97 -18.90 40.58
N CYS A 755 24.23 -18.49 40.74
CA CYS A 755 25.33 -19.21 41.39
C CYS A 755 25.79 -18.37 42.62
N PRO A 756 26.16 -18.93 43.77
CA PRO A 756 25.71 -18.39 45.08
C PRO A 756 26.45 -17.18 45.74
N TYR A 757 25.65 -16.30 46.39
CA TYR A 757 25.92 -15.20 47.39
C TYR A 757 26.12 -13.70 46.91
N PRO A 758 25.73 -12.64 47.70
CA PRO A 758 25.34 -11.27 47.19
C PRO A 758 25.99 -9.98 47.85
N GLU A 759 25.53 -8.74 47.45
CA GLU A 759 25.62 -7.34 48.09
C GLU A 759 26.86 -6.38 47.81
N ALA A 760 26.83 -5.00 47.74
CA ALA A 760 25.77 -3.93 47.56
C ALA A 760 26.19 -2.38 47.50
N ASN A 761 26.15 -1.66 46.33
CA ASN A 761 25.22 -0.42 46.07
C ASN A 761 26.07 0.89 45.56
N GLN A 762 25.82 2.12 44.99
CA GLN A 762 24.78 3.12 44.47
C GLN A 762 25.35 4.13 43.38
N LEU A 763 24.63 5.17 42.80
CA LEU A 763 24.59 5.58 41.32
C LEU A 763 24.44 7.14 40.88
N LEU A 764 24.29 7.60 39.57
CA LEU A 764 23.96 9.04 39.06
C LEU A 764 22.99 9.34 37.80
N TYR A 765 23.25 10.21 36.79
CA TYR A 765 22.35 10.59 35.62
C TYR A 765 23.13 11.36 34.48
N PRO A 766 22.67 11.76 33.22
CA PRO A 766 21.39 11.62 32.42
C PRO A 766 21.38 11.59 30.80
N ARG A 767 20.57 10.77 30.04
CA ARG A 767 19.81 11.23 28.80
C ARG A 767 18.56 10.45 28.33
N PHE A 768 18.45 9.12 28.47
CA PHE A 768 17.14 8.40 28.39
C PHE A 768 16.30 8.66 29.68
N SER A 769 16.40 9.89 30.17
CA SER A 769 16.42 10.24 31.59
C SER A 769 15.52 11.42 31.91
N THR A 770 14.63 11.80 30.99
CA THR A 770 13.38 12.40 31.44
C THR A 770 12.74 11.35 32.34
N THR A 771 12.59 11.65 33.63
CA THR A 771 11.93 10.77 34.62
C THR A 771 10.48 10.46 34.21
N ILE A 772 9.94 11.29 33.33
CA ILE A 772 8.59 11.29 32.79
C ILE A 772 8.68 11.05 31.28
N TYR A 773 7.74 10.29 30.74
CA TYR A 773 7.42 10.15 29.32
C TYR A 773 5.97 10.61 29.10
N HIS A 774 5.75 11.44 28.09
CA HIS A 774 4.42 11.91 27.71
C HIS A 774 3.83 10.97 26.64
N ASP A 775 2.67 10.37 26.89
CA ASP A 775 1.95 9.51 25.94
C ASP A 775 1.08 10.36 24.98
N PRO A 776 1.47 10.51 23.70
CA PRO A 776 0.76 11.37 22.75
C PRO A 776 -0.56 10.77 22.23
N VAL A 777 -0.94 9.55 22.65
CA VAL A 777 -2.22 8.91 22.31
C VAL A 777 -3.25 9.09 23.42
N LEU A 778 -2.80 9.27 24.67
CA LEU A 778 -3.65 9.44 25.85
C LEU A 778 -3.58 10.84 26.46
N ASP A 779 -2.64 11.70 26.03
CA ASP A 779 -2.38 13.06 26.54
C ASP A 779 -2.09 13.06 28.05
N VAL A 780 -1.24 12.12 28.50
CA VAL A 780 -0.87 11.94 29.91
C VAL A 780 0.63 11.72 30.09
N ASP A 781 1.14 12.26 31.19
CA ASP A 781 2.52 12.07 31.65
C ASP A 781 2.61 10.82 32.55
N ILE A 782 3.44 9.85 32.18
CA ILE A 782 3.72 8.63 32.93
C ILE A 782 5.20 8.55 33.32
N PRO A 783 5.59 7.79 34.38
CA PRO A 783 6.99 7.50 34.65
C PRO A 783 7.65 6.81 33.46
N ASN A 784 8.88 7.20 33.13
CA ASN A 784 9.66 6.58 32.05
C ASN A 784 10.50 5.41 32.60
N PRO A 785 10.19 4.14 32.29
CA PRO A 785 10.95 2.99 32.80
C PRO A 785 12.43 3.02 32.33
N TRP A 786 12.68 3.50 31.10
CA TRP A 786 14.04 3.66 30.56
C TRP A 786 14.89 4.71 31.31
N ALA A 787 14.31 5.49 32.23
CA ALA A 787 15.05 6.34 33.16
C ALA A 787 15.73 5.55 34.30
N GLY A 788 15.48 4.25 34.42
CA GLY A 788 16.10 3.33 35.36
C GLY A 788 15.07 2.56 36.19
N ALA A 789 15.32 1.27 36.44
CA ALA A 789 14.49 0.38 37.23
C ALA A 789 14.95 0.30 38.71
N ALA A 790 14.09 -0.24 39.57
CA ALA A 790 14.45 -0.60 40.95
C ALA A 790 15.31 -1.88 40.98
N ILE A 791 16.12 -2.05 42.03
CA ILE A 791 16.82 -3.30 42.35
C ILE A 791 16.24 -3.79 43.69
N THR A 792 15.28 -4.71 43.57
CA THR A 792 14.24 -4.93 44.60
C THR A 792 14.74 -5.60 45.87
N PHE A 793 15.74 -6.48 45.77
CA PHE A 793 16.27 -7.24 46.91
C PHE A 793 17.20 -6.40 47.82
N GLU A 794 17.82 -5.33 47.28
CA GLU A 794 18.62 -4.33 48.01
C GLU A 794 17.81 -3.04 48.33
N ASN A 795 16.56 -2.94 47.85
CA ASN A 795 15.60 -1.85 48.12
C ASN A 795 16.12 -0.43 47.75
N THR A 796 16.70 -0.27 46.56
CA THR A 796 16.94 1.06 45.95
C THR A 796 16.94 0.96 44.40
N LYS A 797 17.51 1.92 43.66
CA LYS A 797 17.19 2.16 42.23
C LYS A 797 18.39 2.59 41.38
N VAL A 798 18.49 2.10 40.13
CA VAL A 798 19.54 2.48 39.15
C VAL A 798 19.48 3.95 38.69
N GLU A 799 20.68 4.49 38.45
CA GLU A 799 21.05 5.84 38.06
C GLU A 799 22.48 5.76 37.36
N ARG A 800 22.93 6.66 36.46
CA ARG A 800 24.09 6.43 35.53
C ARG A 800 25.15 7.57 35.48
N ASP A 801 26.43 7.33 35.74
CA ASP A 801 27.50 8.35 35.65
C ASP A 801 27.99 8.52 34.20
N PHE A 802 27.40 9.47 33.46
CA PHE A 802 27.79 9.73 32.07
C PHE A 802 29.08 10.56 32.01
N GLN A 803 30.18 9.95 31.56
CA GLN A 803 31.40 10.62 31.14
C GLN A 803 31.14 11.38 29.82
N LEU A 804 30.41 12.50 29.92
CA LEU A 804 29.88 13.23 28.77
C LEU A 804 30.96 13.72 27.80
N ASP A 805 32.17 13.99 28.28
CA ASP A 805 33.30 14.40 27.43
C ASP A 805 33.76 13.29 26.48
N ARG A 806 33.67 12.01 26.89
CA ARG A 806 33.93 10.84 26.04
C ARG A 806 32.71 10.46 25.20
N LEU A 807 31.52 10.44 25.80
CA LEU A 807 30.27 10.05 25.13
C LEU A 807 29.72 11.10 24.13
N SER A 808 30.24 12.32 24.17
CA SER A 808 29.94 13.39 23.19
C SER A 808 31.11 13.65 22.23
N ASP A 809 32.18 12.84 22.27
CA ASP A 809 33.26 12.95 21.30
C ASP A 809 32.78 12.53 19.92
N HIS A 810 33.03 13.40 18.95
CA HIS A 810 32.68 13.23 17.55
C HIS A 810 33.91 12.97 16.66
N GLY A 811 35.14 13.01 17.17
CA GLY A 811 36.35 12.92 16.36
C GLY A 811 36.57 14.13 15.44
N GLU A 812 37.59 14.08 14.58
CA GLU A 812 37.94 15.18 13.66
C GLU A 812 36.99 15.26 12.46
N HIS A 813 36.39 14.14 12.07
CA HIS A 813 35.54 13.98 10.88
C HIS A 813 34.07 13.72 11.22
N GLY A 814 33.70 13.67 12.51
CA GLY A 814 32.31 13.55 12.98
C GLY A 814 31.86 12.12 13.28
N TYR A 815 32.76 11.13 13.18
CA TYR A 815 32.49 9.71 13.46
C TYR A 815 33.72 8.91 13.93
N ASP A 816 34.91 9.46 13.84
CA ASP A 816 36.24 8.83 13.96
C ASP A 816 36.83 8.92 15.38
N ASN A 817 35.95 8.95 16.39
CA ASN A 817 36.32 8.97 17.81
C ASN A 817 37.02 7.66 18.26
N TRP A 818 37.52 7.66 19.51
CA TRP A 818 38.19 6.49 20.12
C TRP A 818 37.39 5.19 19.92
N LEU A 819 36.09 5.22 20.18
CA LEU A 819 35.23 4.04 20.14
C LEU A 819 35.07 3.47 18.72
N TRP A 820 35.00 4.34 17.71
CA TRP A 820 35.01 3.92 16.32
C TRP A 820 36.36 3.31 15.92
N LYS A 821 37.49 3.89 16.36
CA LYS A 821 38.83 3.31 16.12
C LYS A 821 38.95 1.90 16.75
N GLN A 822 38.47 1.69 17.98
CA GLN A 822 38.50 0.37 18.63
C GLN A 822 37.61 -0.66 17.93
N PHE A 823 36.34 -0.32 17.64
CA PHE A 823 35.45 -1.26 16.93
C PHE A 823 35.93 -1.55 15.51
N LEU A 824 36.57 -0.61 14.81
CA LEU A 824 37.18 -0.87 13.51
C LEU A 824 38.34 -1.87 13.61
N LEU A 825 39.18 -1.74 14.64
CA LEU A 825 40.30 -2.65 14.91
C LEU A 825 39.83 -4.05 15.37
N ALA A 826 38.69 -4.15 16.05
CA ALA A 826 38.02 -5.43 16.29
C ALA A 826 37.49 -6.04 14.99
N LEU A 827 36.70 -5.28 14.21
CA LEU A 827 36.12 -5.72 12.93
C LEU A 827 37.18 -6.07 11.88
N GLU A 828 38.41 -5.54 11.99
CA GLU A 828 39.55 -5.91 11.18
C GLU A 828 39.96 -7.39 11.32
N GLN A 829 39.74 -7.98 12.50
CA GLN A 829 40.20 -9.33 12.81
C GLN A 829 39.42 -10.40 12.05
N GLU A 830 40.13 -11.43 11.59
CA GLU A 830 39.57 -12.52 10.77
C GLU A 830 39.40 -13.83 11.56
N ASN A 831 39.92 -13.90 12.79
CA ASN A 831 39.72 -15.01 13.71
C ASN A 831 38.78 -14.58 14.85
N TYR A 832 37.79 -15.42 15.19
CA TYR A 832 36.80 -15.12 16.21
C TYR A 832 37.43 -14.72 17.56
N CYS A 833 38.49 -15.40 18.02
CA CYS A 833 39.11 -15.11 19.31
C CYS A 833 40.11 -13.95 19.27
N ASP A 834 40.51 -13.46 18.09
CA ASP A 834 41.20 -12.17 17.98
C ASP A 834 40.18 -11.02 17.90
N PHE A 835 39.01 -11.25 17.28
CA PHE A 835 37.88 -10.32 17.29
C PHE A 835 37.34 -10.11 18.72
N GLU A 836 37.02 -11.20 19.45
CA GLU A 836 36.38 -11.15 20.78
C GLU A 836 37.20 -10.35 21.79
N VAL A 837 38.51 -10.59 21.90
CA VAL A 837 39.39 -9.86 22.81
C VAL A 837 39.44 -8.35 22.52
N GLN A 838 39.36 -7.94 21.26
CA GLN A 838 39.30 -6.52 20.87
C GLN A 838 37.91 -5.92 21.10
N PHE A 839 36.88 -6.72 20.81
CA PHE A 839 35.46 -6.36 20.88
C PHE A 839 34.98 -6.16 22.33
N GLU A 840 35.34 -7.05 23.25
CA GLU A 840 34.96 -6.96 24.66
C GLU A 840 35.60 -5.76 25.39
N ILE A 841 36.82 -5.36 25.01
CA ILE A 841 37.43 -4.14 25.57
C ILE A 841 36.80 -2.87 24.97
N ALA A 842 36.44 -2.87 23.68
CA ALA A 842 35.65 -1.78 23.08
C ALA A 842 34.23 -1.68 23.68
N HIS A 843 33.64 -2.82 24.06
CA HIS A 843 32.37 -2.95 24.75
C HIS A 843 32.42 -2.40 26.19
N ASN A 844 33.42 -2.79 26.98
CA ASN A 844 33.63 -2.35 28.37
C ASN A 844 33.69 -0.81 28.53
N ALA A 845 34.18 -0.09 27.52
CA ALA A 845 34.22 1.37 27.52
C ALA A 845 32.84 2.00 27.77
N ILE A 846 31.78 1.53 27.08
CA ILE A 846 30.43 2.08 27.29
C ILE A 846 29.91 1.77 28.71
N HIS A 847 30.23 0.60 29.26
CA HIS A 847 29.93 0.29 30.67
C HIS A 847 30.58 1.30 31.62
N ALA A 848 31.89 1.54 31.48
CA ALA A 848 32.64 2.48 32.30
C ALA A 848 32.21 3.94 32.09
N TRP A 849 31.88 4.35 30.87
CA TRP A 849 31.50 5.73 30.54
C TRP A 849 30.04 6.06 30.84
N VAL A 850 29.17 5.05 31.05
CA VAL A 850 27.76 5.24 31.46
C VAL A 850 27.55 4.95 32.95
N GLY A 851 28.41 4.18 33.61
CA GLY A 851 28.32 3.91 35.05
C GLY A 851 29.34 4.63 35.93
N GLY A 852 30.50 4.99 35.39
CA GLY A 852 31.57 5.75 36.03
C GLY A 852 31.87 5.37 37.48
N SER A 853 31.81 6.35 38.37
CA SER A 853 32.35 6.28 39.74
C SER A 853 31.53 5.44 40.75
N LYS A 854 30.55 4.67 40.28
CA LYS A 854 29.42 4.21 41.09
C LYS A 854 29.19 2.71 41.07
N GLU A 855 28.99 2.12 42.26
CA GLU A 855 29.10 0.68 42.49
C GLU A 855 27.85 -0.14 42.14
N HIS A 856 26.62 0.34 42.36
CA HIS A 856 25.43 -0.41 41.92
C HIS A 856 25.20 -0.32 40.36
N SER A 857 26.16 0.15 39.54
CA SER A 857 25.92 0.71 38.19
C SER A 857 26.31 -0.12 36.96
N MET A 858 26.05 0.41 35.75
CA MET A 858 26.59 -0.09 34.47
C MET A 858 28.11 -0.35 34.50
N ALA A 859 28.88 0.42 35.25
CA ALA A 859 30.33 0.27 35.36
C ALA A 859 30.76 -0.87 36.29
N HIS A 860 29.81 -1.56 36.93
CA HIS A 860 30.07 -2.63 37.87
C HIS A 860 29.30 -3.88 37.48
N LEU A 861 30.03 -4.98 37.23
CA LEU A 861 29.51 -6.21 36.66
C LEU A 861 28.28 -6.77 37.40
N HIS A 862 28.22 -6.58 38.73
CA HIS A 862 27.18 -7.14 39.59
C HIS A 862 25.79 -6.56 39.41
N TYR A 863 25.65 -5.41 38.74
CA TYR A 863 24.38 -4.66 38.71
C TYR A 863 24.03 -4.05 37.36
N ALA A 864 24.96 -4.05 36.39
CA ALA A 864 24.76 -3.44 35.08
C ALA A 864 23.45 -3.87 34.37
N SER A 865 23.09 -5.16 34.42
CA SER A 865 21.89 -5.69 33.76
C SER A 865 20.55 -5.23 34.32
N TYR A 866 20.54 -4.64 35.52
CA TYR A 866 19.33 -4.04 36.10
C TYR A 866 19.06 -2.62 35.58
N ASP A 867 20.00 -2.04 34.83
CA ASP A 867 19.77 -0.82 34.09
C ASP A 867 19.15 -1.12 32.72
N PRO A 868 17.95 -0.61 32.37
CA PRO A 868 17.35 -0.84 31.05
C PRO A 868 18.23 -0.42 29.85
N ILE A 869 19.22 0.48 30.03
CA ILE A 869 20.19 0.80 28.97
C ILE A 869 21.07 -0.41 28.61
N PHE A 870 21.30 -1.35 29.53
CA PHE A 870 22.03 -2.60 29.27
C PHE A 870 21.49 -3.34 28.04
N LEU A 871 20.16 -3.45 27.92
CA LEU A 871 19.50 -4.14 26.80
C LEU A 871 19.67 -3.38 25.47
N LEU A 872 19.62 -2.05 25.49
CA LEU A 872 19.86 -1.22 24.30
C LEU A 872 21.33 -1.26 23.86
N HIS A 873 22.25 -1.27 24.85
CA HIS A 873 23.67 -1.40 24.63
C HIS A 873 24.01 -2.77 24.03
N HIS A 874 23.62 -3.87 24.68
CA HIS A 874 23.93 -5.22 24.20
C HIS A 874 23.25 -5.53 22.86
N SER A 875 22.04 -5.03 22.59
CA SER A 875 21.42 -5.12 21.26
C SER A 875 22.24 -4.40 20.17
N SER A 876 23.01 -3.36 20.55
CA SER A 876 23.93 -2.64 19.66
C SER A 876 25.30 -3.34 19.54
N THR A 877 25.80 -3.94 20.63
CA THR A 877 26.98 -4.81 20.67
C THR A 877 26.79 -6.01 19.74
N ASP A 878 25.68 -6.73 19.91
CA ASP A 878 25.20 -7.84 19.08
C ASP A 878 25.03 -7.45 17.59
N ARG A 879 24.66 -6.19 17.30
CA ARG A 879 24.62 -5.67 15.92
C ARG A 879 26.01 -5.50 15.29
N ILE A 880 27.00 -5.11 16.09
CA ILE A 880 28.40 -5.01 15.64
C ILE A 880 28.99 -6.42 15.45
N TYR A 881 28.57 -7.40 16.25
CA TYR A 881 28.90 -8.81 16.02
C TYR A 881 28.27 -9.36 14.73
N ALA A 882 26.98 -9.11 14.48
CA ALA A 882 26.34 -9.44 13.21
C ALA A 882 27.00 -8.74 11.98
N LEU A 883 27.56 -7.53 12.18
CA LEU A 883 28.37 -6.84 11.17
C LEU A 883 29.74 -7.51 10.96
N TRP A 884 30.38 -8.05 12.01
CA TRP A 884 31.58 -8.89 11.86
C TRP A 884 31.27 -10.14 11.05
N GLN A 885 30.18 -10.85 11.35
CA GLN A 885 29.74 -12.02 10.58
C GLN A 885 29.55 -11.68 9.09
N GLU A 886 28.92 -10.55 8.76
CA GLU A 886 28.78 -10.10 7.37
C GLU A 886 30.12 -9.74 6.71
N LEU A 887 31.08 -9.16 7.44
CA LEU A 887 32.45 -8.95 6.94
C LEU A 887 33.18 -10.28 6.69
N GLN A 888 32.98 -11.30 7.53
CA GLN A 888 33.55 -12.64 7.33
C GLN A 888 32.97 -13.29 6.06
N ARG A 889 31.66 -13.18 5.85
CA ARG A 889 30.99 -13.61 4.62
C ARG A 889 31.56 -12.90 3.37
N LEU A 890 31.82 -11.61 3.45
CA LEU A 890 32.45 -10.83 2.37
C LEU A 890 33.94 -11.18 2.14
N ARG A 891 34.65 -11.69 3.15
CA ARG A 891 36.02 -12.22 3.06
C ARG A 891 36.07 -13.64 2.50
N GLY A 892 34.94 -14.35 2.44
CA GLY A 892 34.86 -15.75 2.04
C GLY A 892 35.14 -16.75 3.17
N HIS A 893 35.14 -16.29 4.43
CA HIS A 893 35.17 -17.14 5.62
C HIS A 893 33.74 -17.54 6.02
N ASP A 894 33.58 -18.62 6.79
CA ASP A 894 32.26 -18.97 7.36
C ASP A 894 31.91 -18.01 8.51
N PRO A 895 30.75 -17.32 8.47
CA PRO A 895 30.32 -16.41 9.55
C PRO A 895 29.86 -17.12 10.82
N ASN A 896 29.63 -18.44 10.77
CA ASN A 896 29.00 -19.22 11.83
C ASN A 896 29.95 -20.21 12.54
N GLU A 897 31.24 -20.23 12.19
CA GLU A 897 32.22 -21.13 12.80
C GLU A 897 33.33 -20.38 13.60
N ALA A 898 33.47 -20.72 14.88
CA ALA A 898 34.63 -20.34 15.69
C ALA A 898 35.77 -21.35 15.53
N ASN A 899 36.83 -20.98 14.79
CA ASN A 899 38.04 -21.79 14.61
C ASN A 899 39.01 -21.74 15.83
N CYS A 900 38.46 -21.55 17.04
CA CYS A 900 39.17 -21.41 18.31
C CYS A 900 38.20 -21.70 19.48
N ALA A 901 38.70 -21.85 20.70
CA ALA A 901 37.90 -22.10 21.91
C ALA A 901 36.88 -23.27 21.83
N LEU A 902 37.13 -24.26 20.96
CA LEU A 902 36.19 -25.34 20.58
C LEU A 902 35.62 -26.19 21.74
N GLU A 903 36.31 -26.24 22.88
CA GLU A 903 35.81 -26.93 24.09
C GLU A 903 34.78 -26.06 24.84
N LEU A 904 35.00 -24.74 24.93
CA LEU A 904 34.08 -23.78 25.53
C LEU A 904 32.83 -23.59 24.66
N MET A 905 32.99 -23.62 23.34
CA MET A 905 31.88 -23.50 22.37
C MET A 905 30.78 -24.58 22.54
N ARG A 906 31.10 -25.66 23.26
CA ARG A 906 30.20 -26.80 23.54
C ARG A 906 29.69 -26.87 24.97
N GLU A 907 30.18 -26.02 25.88
CA GLU A 907 29.63 -25.98 27.24
C GLU A 907 28.37 -25.10 27.25
N PRO A 908 27.21 -25.62 27.71
CA PRO A 908 25.99 -24.82 27.77
C PRO A 908 26.13 -23.61 28.71
N LEU A 909 25.75 -22.44 28.20
CA LEU A 909 25.71 -21.17 28.90
C LEU A 909 24.79 -21.27 30.11
N LYS A 910 25.25 -20.76 31.25
CA LYS A 910 24.51 -20.71 32.51
C LYS A 910 24.14 -19.26 32.77
N PRO A 911 22.90 -18.94 33.17
CA PRO A 911 21.83 -19.86 33.59
C PRO A 911 20.89 -20.36 32.47
N PHE A 912 21.10 -19.98 31.20
CA PHE A 912 20.18 -20.31 30.10
C PHE A 912 19.91 -21.82 29.93
N SER A 913 20.93 -22.66 30.16
CA SER A 913 20.82 -24.13 30.16
C SER A 913 20.03 -24.73 31.34
N PHE A 914 19.61 -23.93 32.33
CA PHE A 914 18.84 -24.43 33.46
C PHE A 914 17.37 -24.70 33.07
N GLY A 915 16.72 -25.61 33.80
CA GLY A 915 15.29 -25.85 33.66
C GLY A 915 14.43 -24.89 34.49
N ALA A 916 13.13 -25.13 34.45
CA ALA A 916 12.20 -24.54 35.43
C ALA A 916 12.65 -24.88 36.88
N PRO A 917 12.57 -23.93 37.83
CA PRO A 917 11.86 -22.65 37.74
C PRO A 917 12.66 -21.49 37.13
N TYR A 918 13.94 -21.67 36.78
CA TYR A 918 14.85 -20.56 36.44
C TYR A 918 14.69 -20.07 35.00
N ASN A 919 14.95 -20.93 34.00
CA ASN A 919 14.63 -20.61 32.62
C ASN A 919 13.37 -21.35 32.16
N LEU A 920 12.30 -20.59 31.91
CA LEU A 920 11.03 -21.09 31.40
C LEU A 920 10.96 -21.08 29.87
N ASP A 921 11.77 -20.25 29.21
CA ASP A 921 11.80 -20.14 27.77
C ASP A 921 12.39 -21.42 27.14
N PRO A 922 11.77 -21.98 26.08
CA PRO A 922 12.27 -23.20 25.44
C PRO A 922 13.44 -22.95 24.49
N ILE A 923 13.44 -21.82 23.77
CA ILE A 923 14.38 -21.50 22.68
C ILE A 923 15.77 -21.26 23.25
N THR A 924 15.87 -20.37 24.25
CA THR A 924 17.14 -20.03 24.93
C THR A 924 17.72 -21.19 25.74
N ARG A 925 16.91 -22.20 26.08
CA ARG A 925 17.38 -23.44 26.72
C ARG A 925 17.84 -24.47 25.70
N GLU A 926 17.17 -24.56 24.55
CA GLU A 926 17.52 -25.44 23.43
C GLU A 926 18.84 -24.99 22.80
N TYR A 927 18.94 -23.73 22.36
CA TYR A 927 20.15 -23.12 21.78
C TYR A 927 21.04 -22.50 22.87
N SER A 928 21.29 -23.26 23.94
CA SER A 928 22.07 -22.78 25.09
C SER A 928 23.58 -22.99 24.95
N LYS A 929 24.11 -23.63 23.90
CA LYS A 929 25.57 -23.72 23.66
C LYS A 929 26.04 -22.52 22.82
N PRO A 930 27.25 -21.97 23.06
CA PRO A 930 27.78 -20.88 22.23
C PRO A 930 27.85 -21.23 20.74
N GLU A 931 28.17 -22.48 20.36
CA GLU A 931 28.16 -22.92 18.94
C GLU A 931 26.78 -22.77 18.29
N ASP A 932 25.67 -22.84 19.04
CA ASP A 932 24.32 -22.64 18.52
C ASP A 932 23.97 -21.14 18.38
N VAL A 933 24.67 -20.23 19.05
CA VAL A 933 24.33 -18.80 19.08
C VAL A 933 24.68 -18.07 17.78
N PHE A 934 25.60 -18.62 16.97
CA PHE A 934 26.10 -17.99 15.75
C PHE A 934 25.02 -17.77 14.67
N ASP A 935 24.14 -18.75 14.42
CA ASP A 935 23.01 -18.59 13.49
C ASP A 935 21.80 -17.95 14.20
N TYR A 936 22.00 -16.71 14.65
CA TYR A 936 20.99 -15.95 15.38
C TYR A 936 19.68 -15.76 14.58
N LYS A 937 19.76 -15.80 13.25
CA LYS A 937 18.61 -15.62 12.35
C LYS A 937 17.68 -16.82 12.36
N SER A 938 18.21 -18.05 12.36
CA SER A 938 17.38 -19.26 12.42
C SER A 938 17.01 -19.66 13.85
N HIS A 939 17.94 -19.55 14.80
CA HIS A 939 17.75 -20.03 16.17
C HIS A 939 17.01 -19.03 17.08
N PHE A 940 17.21 -17.72 16.91
CA PHE A 940 16.55 -16.69 17.71
C PHE A 940 15.57 -15.79 16.92
N ASN A 941 15.39 -16.05 15.62
CA ASN A 941 14.30 -15.49 14.80
C ASN A 941 14.24 -13.94 14.85
N TYR A 942 15.40 -13.28 14.75
CA TYR A 942 15.49 -11.81 14.65
C TYR A 942 16.51 -11.34 13.59
N GLU A 943 16.34 -10.12 13.11
CA GLU A 943 17.22 -9.43 12.16
C GLU A 943 17.37 -7.94 12.53
N TYR A 944 18.20 -7.20 11.79
CA TYR A 944 18.51 -5.79 12.04
C TYR A 944 18.06 -4.88 10.88
N ASP A 945 17.70 -3.63 11.17
CA ASP A 945 17.29 -2.65 10.14
C ASP A 945 18.46 -2.21 9.24
N THR A 946 19.64 -1.91 9.79
CA THR A 946 20.88 -1.79 9.00
C THR A 946 22.11 -2.42 9.69
N LEU A 947 22.97 -3.08 8.90
CA LEU A 947 24.30 -3.54 9.31
C LEU A 947 25.35 -2.51 8.84
N GLU A 948 25.45 -1.43 9.61
CA GLU A 948 26.28 -0.25 9.32
C GLU A 948 27.02 0.24 10.56
N LEU A 949 28.29 0.60 10.42
CA LEU A 949 29.06 1.30 11.46
C LEU A 949 29.14 2.79 11.10
N ALA A 950 28.56 3.66 11.92
CA ALA A 950 28.48 5.11 11.67
C ALA A 950 27.93 5.51 10.27
N GLY A 951 26.99 4.73 9.73
CA GLY A 951 26.42 4.95 8.38
C GLY A 951 27.27 4.40 7.23
N ILE A 952 28.34 3.65 7.54
CA ILE A 952 29.19 2.95 6.57
C ILE A 952 28.73 1.48 6.49
N ASN A 953 28.35 1.02 5.31
CA ASN A 953 27.93 -0.36 5.06
C ASN A 953 29.12 -1.34 5.05
N ALA A 954 28.86 -2.64 5.16
CA ALA A 954 29.90 -3.67 5.27
C ALA A 954 30.92 -3.68 4.11
N GLU A 955 30.47 -3.47 2.86
CA GLU A 955 31.37 -3.43 1.69
C GLU A 955 32.34 -2.24 1.73
N LEU A 956 31.84 -1.04 2.01
CA LEU A 956 32.67 0.16 2.12
C LEU A 956 33.58 0.08 3.34
N LEU A 957 33.10 -0.48 4.45
CA LEU A 957 33.86 -0.72 5.68
C LEU A 957 35.03 -1.69 5.45
N LEU A 958 34.81 -2.79 4.71
CA LEU A 958 35.89 -3.71 4.31
C LEU A 958 36.96 -3.01 3.45
N SER A 959 36.57 -2.10 2.56
CA SER A 959 37.52 -1.31 1.77
C SER A 959 38.36 -0.35 2.64
N ILE A 960 37.78 0.21 3.71
CA ILE A 960 38.47 1.08 4.68
C ILE A 960 39.47 0.26 5.50
N ILE A 961 39.07 -0.93 5.99
CA ILE A 961 39.93 -1.87 6.71
C ILE A 961 41.14 -2.26 5.85
N ASN A 962 40.91 -2.67 4.59
CA ASN A 962 42.00 -3.04 3.69
C ASN A 962 42.96 -1.87 3.42
N LYS A 963 42.45 -0.64 3.32
CA LYS A 963 43.25 0.59 3.18
C LYS A 963 44.02 0.95 4.47
N GLN A 964 43.64 0.42 5.64
CA GLN A 964 44.42 0.53 6.88
C GLN A 964 45.49 -0.55 7.00
N LYS A 965 45.22 -1.80 6.58
CA LYS A 965 46.23 -2.88 6.41
C LYS A 965 47.36 -2.50 5.42
N GLU A 966 47.12 -1.49 4.59
CA GLU A 966 48.10 -0.83 3.72
C GLU A 966 49.07 0.14 4.44
N LYS A 967 48.96 0.39 5.74
CA LYS A 967 49.95 1.17 6.52
C LYS A 967 50.89 0.25 7.28
N SER A 968 52.10 0.72 7.58
CA SER A 968 52.87 0.14 8.69
C SER A 968 52.30 0.68 10.00
N ARG A 969 52.13 -0.17 11.02
CA ARG A 969 51.50 0.17 12.30
C ARG A 969 52.28 -0.40 13.49
N ALA A 970 52.17 0.27 14.64
CA ALA A 970 52.74 -0.19 15.90
C ALA A 970 51.62 -0.35 16.93
N PHE A 971 51.65 -1.44 17.70
CA PHE A 971 50.65 -1.76 18.71
C PHE A 971 51.29 -2.05 20.07
N ALA A 972 50.64 -1.62 21.14
CA ALA A 972 50.86 -2.14 22.49
C ALA A 972 49.97 -3.38 22.70
N GLY A 973 50.59 -4.51 23.05
CA GLY A 973 49.93 -5.79 23.29
C GLY A 973 49.82 -6.11 24.78
N PHE A 974 48.59 -6.28 25.28
CA PHE A 974 48.28 -6.50 26.70
C PHE A 974 47.68 -7.89 26.91
N LEU A 975 48.20 -8.64 27.90
CA LEU A 975 47.61 -9.90 28.34
C LEU A 975 46.73 -9.63 29.56
N LEU A 976 45.40 -9.67 29.39
CA LEU A 976 44.44 -9.25 30.42
C LEU A 976 43.80 -10.45 31.15
N GLY A 977 43.39 -10.22 32.39
CA GLY A 977 42.75 -11.21 33.26
C GLY A 977 41.95 -10.57 34.40
N GLY A 978 41.14 -11.38 35.08
CA GLY A 978 40.16 -10.91 36.07
C GLY A 978 40.78 -10.31 37.33
N ILE A 979 40.61 -8.99 37.49
CA ILE A 979 41.14 -8.15 38.57
C ILE A 979 40.15 -7.92 39.74
N LYS A 980 38.97 -8.57 39.75
CA LYS A 980 37.94 -8.53 40.82
C LYS A 980 37.28 -7.17 41.07
N THR A 981 37.52 -6.17 40.21
CA THR A 981 36.90 -4.85 40.23
C THR A 981 37.05 -4.19 38.87
N SER A 982 36.16 -3.29 38.48
CA SER A 982 36.32 -2.54 37.23
C SER A 982 37.40 -1.46 37.36
N ALA A 983 38.25 -1.31 36.35
CA ALA A 983 39.33 -0.34 36.33
C ALA A 983 39.56 0.29 34.95
N HIS A 984 39.91 1.58 34.98
CA HIS A 984 40.49 2.31 33.86
C HIS A 984 42.00 2.00 33.79
N VAL A 985 42.53 1.84 32.59
CA VAL A 985 43.94 1.53 32.34
C VAL A 985 44.55 2.59 31.43
N ASP A 986 45.40 3.44 32.00
CA ASP A 986 46.12 4.48 31.27
C ASP A 986 47.38 3.87 30.61
N ILE A 987 47.55 4.06 29.31
CA ILE A 987 48.73 3.60 28.55
C ILE A 987 49.76 4.72 28.49
N LEU A 988 50.98 4.45 28.94
CA LEU A 988 52.08 5.41 28.96
C LEU A 988 53.24 4.90 28.10
N VAL A 989 53.62 5.66 27.06
CA VAL A 989 54.85 5.40 26.28
C VAL A 989 55.98 6.23 26.87
N CYS A 990 57.05 5.56 27.32
CA CYS A 990 58.19 6.16 28.01
C CYS A 990 59.49 5.99 27.22
N THR A 991 60.22 7.08 27.03
CA THR A 991 61.55 7.06 26.36
C THR A 991 62.63 6.46 27.27
N SER A 992 63.82 6.25 26.72
CA SER A 992 65.01 5.79 27.46
C SER A 992 65.48 6.75 28.59
N GLU A 993 64.98 7.98 28.64
CA GLU A 993 65.21 8.95 29.73
C GLU A 993 64.10 8.93 30.79
N ASP A 994 63.20 7.94 30.73
CA ASP A 994 62.02 7.76 31.61
C ASP A 994 60.96 8.88 31.54
N VAL A 995 61.03 9.73 30.50
CA VAL A 995 59.99 10.71 30.15
C VAL A 995 58.84 9.97 29.48
N CYS A 996 57.66 10.02 30.10
CA CYS A 996 56.46 9.31 29.64
C CYS A 996 55.41 10.26 29.05
N THR A 997 54.77 9.85 27.95
CA THR A 997 53.60 10.48 27.34
C THR A 997 52.41 9.53 27.35
N GLU A 998 51.23 10.06 27.63
CA GLU A 998 49.95 9.34 27.55
C GLU A 998 49.64 8.97 26.10
N ALA A 999 49.42 7.68 25.85
CA ALA A 999 49.27 7.09 24.52
C ALA A 999 47.83 6.65 24.20
N GLY A 1000 46.94 6.78 25.17
CA GLY A 1000 45.57 6.27 25.13
C GLY A 1000 45.22 5.51 26.40
N ASP A 1001 44.02 4.97 26.42
CA ASP A 1001 43.44 4.27 27.56
C ASP A 1001 42.47 3.17 27.11
N PHE A 1002 42.08 2.31 28.04
CA PHE A 1002 40.95 1.40 27.89
C PHE A 1002 40.35 1.02 29.26
N ASP A 1003 39.13 0.48 29.23
CA ASP A 1003 38.40 0.05 30.44
C ASP A 1003 38.32 -1.48 30.55
N VAL A 1004 38.53 -1.99 31.76
CA VAL A 1004 38.33 -3.41 32.12
C VAL A 1004 37.16 -3.50 33.09
N LEU A 1005 36.10 -4.21 32.72
CA LEU A 1005 34.96 -4.48 33.61
C LEU A 1005 35.30 -5.62 34.58
N GLY A 1006 34.84 -5.51 35.83
CA GLY A 1006 35.03 -6.56 36.83
C GLY A 1006 34.08 -6.47 38.02
N GLY A 1007 34.19 -7.44 38.91
CA GLY A 1007 33.39 -7.51 40.15
C GLY A 1007 33.91 -8.57 41.12
N THR A 1008 33.63 -8.40 42.41
CA THR A 1008 34.24 -9.23 43.47
C THR A 1008 33.86 -10.71 43.40
N ALA A 1009 32.68 -11.02 42.83
CA ALA A 1009 32.16 -12.37 42.56
C ALA A 1009 32.33 -12.84 41.09
N GLU A 1010 33.09 -12.12 40.25
CA GLU A 1010 33.36 -12.56 38.87
C GLU A 1010 34.11 -13.91 38.85
N MET A 1011 33.83 -14.77 37.85
CA MET A 1011 34.63 -15.98 37.63
C MET A 1011 36.09 -15.62 37.29
N PRO A 1012 37.11 -16.38 37.72
CA PRO A 1012 38.48 -16.15 37.29
C PRO A 1012 38.62 -16.35 35.77
N TRP A 1013 39.05 -15.32 35.06
CA TRP A 1013 39.28 -15.33 33.61
C TRP A 1013 40.67 -14.78 33.26
N SER A 1014 41.16 -15.15 32.09
CA SER A 1014 42.39 -14.66 31.46
C SER A 1014 42.24 -14.89 29.96
N PHE A 1015 42.60 -13.92 29.12
CA PHE A 1015 42.71 -14.18 27.69
C PHE A 1015 43.92 -15.08 27.40
N ASP A 1016 43.84 -15.87 26.32
CA ASP A 1016 44.96 -16.64 25.75
C ASP A 1016 45.81 -15.80 24.77
N ARG A 1017 45.32 -14.59 24.45
CA ARG A 1017 45.81 -13.68 23.40
C ARG A 1017 46.07 -12.27 23.94
N LEU A 1018 46.71 -11.46 23.12
CA LEU A 1018 46.99 -10.06 23.42
C LEU A 1018 45.86 -9.16 22.87
N TYR A 1019 45.21 -8.40 23.75
CA TYR A 1019 44.51 -7.18 23.35
C TYR A 1019 45.52 -6.22 22.72
N ARG A 1020 45.24 -5.67 21.53
CA ARG A 1020 46.18 -4.81 20.78
C ARG A 1020 45.61 -3.40 20.67
N TYR A 1021 46.28 -2.42 21.27
CA TYR A 1021 45.98 -1.01 21.14
C TYR A 1021 46.94 -0.36 20.13
N GLU A 1022 46.43 0.37 19.12
CA GLU A 1022 47.30 1.04 18.14
C GLU A 1022 47.96 2.30 18.74
N ILE A 1023 49.29 2.39 18.65
CA ILE A 1023 50.10 3.51 19.16
C ILE A 1023 50.82 4.28 18.04
N THR A 1024 50.51 3.99 16.78
CA THR A 1024 51.18 4.56 15.58
C THR A 1024 51.17 6.09 15.55
N GLU A 1025 50.09 6.75 15.99
CA GLU A 1025 49.94 8.22 15.94
C GLU A 1025 50.90 8.95 16.89
N LEU A 1026 51.42 8.29 17.94
CA LEU A 1026 52.38 8.89 18.89
C LEU A 1026 53.84 8.88 18.45
N SER A 1027 54.18 8.11 17.42
CA SER A 1027 55.47 8.22 16.72
C SER A 1027 55.74 9.68 16.32
N THR A 1028 54.71 10.37 15.83
CA THR A 1028 54.78 11.75 15.32
C THR A 1028 54.76 12.86 16.38
N THR A 1029 54.08 12.71 17.53
CA THR A 1029 53.82 13.83 18.46
C THR A 1029 54.85 14.00 19.58
N VAL A 1030 55.58 12.95 19.98
CA VAL A 1030 56.65 13.06 21.02
C VAL A 1030 57.75 14.05 20.60
N THR A 1031 57.91 14.25 19.29
CA THR A 1031 58.77 15.26 18.64
C THR A 1031 58.56 16.69 19.15
N GLU A 1032 57.31 17.11 19.43
CA GLU A 1032 57.03 18.49 19.88
C GLU A 1032 57.37 18.71 21.35
N LEU A 1033 57.12 17.72 22.22
CA LEU A 1033 57.51 17.78 23.63
C LEU A 1033 59.02 17.76 23.81
N LEU A 1034 59.75 16.99 22.99
CA LEU A 1034 61.21 17.03 22.95
C LEU A 1034 61.73 18.38 22.43
N MET A 1035 61.09 19.00 21.43
CA MET A 1035 61.43 20.39 21.04
C MET A 1035 61.24 21.38 22.19
N LEU A 1036 60.14 21.29 22.95
CA LEU A 1036 59.89 22.17 24.10
C LEU A 1036 60.94 21.97 25.21
N ALA A 1037 61.30 20.73 25.53
CA ALA A 1037 62.39 20.43 26.47
C ALA A 1037 63.74 20.99 26.00
N TYR A 1038 64.05 20.85 24.70
CA TYR A 1038 65.27 21.39 24.08
C TYR A 1038 65.32 22.92 24.12
N ILE A 1039 64.19 23.59 23.87
CA ILE A 1039 64.05 25.05 23.97
C ILE A 1039 64.20 25.54 25.42
N LEU A 1040 63.68 24.79 26.40
CA LEU A 1040 63.85 25.10 27.83
C LEU A 1040 65.30 24.93 28.29
N CYS A 1041 66.00 23.89 27.81
CA CYS A 1041 67.43 23.68 28.09
C CYS A 1041 68.30 24.85 27.55
N ASN A 1042 67.87 25.49 26.47
CA ASN A 1042 68.55 26.61 25.81
C ASN A 1042 68.62 27.91 26.65
N ASN A 1043 67.94 27.97 27.82
CA ASN A 1043 67.96 29.13 28.72
C ASN A 1043 68.93 29.01 29.92
N THR A 1044 69.69 27.92 30.05
CA THR A 1044 70.73 27.78 31.09
C THR A 1044 72.11 27.45 30.52
N ILE A 1045 73.14 28.13 31.04
CA ILE A 1045 74.48 28.19 30.42
C ILE A 1045 75.28 26.93 30.76
N GLY A 1046 75.58 26.06 29.78
CA GLY A 1046 76.21 24.75 30.07
C GLY A 1046 76.81 23.90 28.93
N THR A 1047 77.45 24.50 27.92
CA THR A 1047 78.43 23.85 26.99
C THR A 1047 78.23 22.38 26.55
N CYS A 1048 77.80 22.16 25.31
CA CYS A 1048 78.13 20.96 24.52
C CYS A 1048 78.60 21.35 23.11
N SER A 1049 79.29 20.45 22.40
CA SER A 1049 79.87 20.70 21.05
C SER A 1049 79.29 19.74 19.99
N PRO A 1050 79.27 20.14 18.70
CA PRO A 1050 78.42 19.51 17.69
C PRO A 1050 79.05 18.25 17.05
N ILE A 1051 78.21 17.25 16.78
CA ILE A 1051 78.55 16.07 15.96
C ILE A 1051 77.39 15.76 15.00
N VAL A 1052 77.72 15.67 13.72
CA VAL A 1052 76.91 15.21 12.57
C VAL A 1052 75.66 16.03 12.20
N THR A 1053 75.62 16.42 10.92
CA THR A 1053 74.44 16.97 10.23
C THR A 1053 73.54 15.83 9.74
N GLY A 1054 72.30 15.77 10.21
CA GLY A 1054 71.35 14.72 9.84
C GLY A 1054 69.93 14.93 10.34
N ALA A 1055 69.46 16.18 10.44
CA ALA A 1055 68.11 16.49 10.91
C ALA A 1055 67.06 16.23 9.83
N GLY A 1056 66.55 14.99 9.78
CA GLY A 1056 65.26 14.67 9.17
C GLY A 1056 64.10 15.00 10.11
N GLU A 1057 62.89 15.02 9.57
CA GLU A 1057 61.63 15.10 10.35
C GLU A 1057 61.27 13.71 10.88
N GLU A 1058 62.05 13.21 11.84
CA GLU A 1058 61.87 11.89 12.44
C GLU A 1058 61.45 12.03 13.91
N GLY A 1059 60.18 11.70 14.17
CA GLY A 1059 59.70 11.37 15.51
C GLY A 1059 60.09 9.92 15.88
N LEU A 1060 59.59 9.40 17.00
CA LEU A 1060 59.95 8.07 17.51
C LEU A 1060 59.73 6.97 16.46
N SER A 1061 60.82 6.42 15.94
CA SER A 1061 60.78 5.25 15.07
C SER A 1061 60.47 3.99 15.88
N VAL A 1062 60.01 2.95 15.20
CA VAL A 1062 59.87 1.61 15.80
C VAL A 1062 61.24 1.00 16.12
N ASP A 1063 62.31 1.53 15.54
CA ASP A 1063 63.71 1.17 15.86
C ASP A 1063 64.26 1.90 17.11
N ASP A 1064 63.53 2.87 17.69
CA ASP A 1064 63.98 3.64 18.85
C ASP A 1064 63.73 2.95 20.20
N ALA A 1065 64.54 3.30 21.20
CA ALA A 1065 64.47 2.71 22.54
C ALA A 1065 63.38 3.35 23.42
N PHE A 1066 62.14 2.86 23.30
CA PHE A 1066 61.02 3.18 24.19
C PHE A 1066 60.49 1.96 24.95
N THR A 1067 59.66 2.20 25.97
CA THR A 1067 58.97 1.18 26.77
C THR A 1067 57.52 1.57 26.99
N VAL A 1068 56.62 0.61 27.14
CA VAL A 1068 55.21 0.86 27.48
C VAL A 1068 54.99 0.51 28.95
N LYS A 1069 54.39 1.43 29.70
CA LYS A 1069 53.96 1.27 31.09
C LYS A 1069 52.45 1.44 31.18
N VAL A 1070 51.85 0.98 32.28
CA VAL A 1070 50.43 1.16 32.60
C VAL A 1070 50.26 1.77 33.99
N GLN A 1071 49.28 2.65 34.12
CA GLN A 1071 48.71 3.06 35.41
C GLN A 1071 47.27 2.52 35.47
N LEU A 1072 46.88 1.97 36.62
CA LEU A 1072 45.53 1.41 36.81
C LEU A 1072 44.80 2.20 37.88
N ARG A 1073 43.56 2.57 37.58
CA ARG A 1073 42.66 3.30 38.48
C ARG A 1073 41.33 2.56 38.53
N ALA A 1074 40.98 2.00 39.69
CA ALA A 1074 39.64 1.43 39.89
C ALA A 1074 38.59 2.53 39.64
N LEU A 1075 37.43 2.20 39.06
CA LEU A 1075 36.46 3.23 38.64
C LEU A 1075 35.92 4.06 39.82
N ASN A 1076 36.00 3.55 41.06
CA ASN A 1076 35.73 4.31 42.28
C ASN A 1076 36.79 5.39 42.64
N GLY A 1077 37.83 5.56 41.82
CA GLY A 1077 38.89 6.57 41.97
C GLY A 1077 40.12 6.13 42.78
N SER A 1078 40.23 4.86 43.18
CA SER A 1078 41.42 4.35 43.89
C SER A 1078 42.50 3.81 42.95
N GLU A 1079 43.77 4.13 43.20
CA GLU A 1079 44.89 3.59 42.42
C GLU A 1079 45.11 2.11 42.72
N LEU A 1080 45.33 1.33 41.66
CA LEU A 1080 45.65 -0.10 41.73
C LEU A 1080 47.10 -0.35 41.36
N SER A 1081 47.65 -1.50 41.78
CA SER A 1081 49.03 -1.86 41.44
C SER A 1081 49.17 -2.12 39.94
N SER A 1082 50.14 -1.46 39.28
CA SER A 1082 50.52 -1.73 37.90
C SER A 1082 51.01 -3.17 37.67
N SER A 1083 51.34 -3.91 38.74
CA SER A 1083 51.66 -5.34 38.69
C SER A 1083 50.46 -6.28 38.46
N LEU A 1084 49.23 -5.76 38.36
CA LEU A 1084 48.04 -6.56 38.06
C LEU A 1084 47.93 -6.93 36.57
N ILE A 1085 48.53 -6.14 35.69
CA ILE A 1085 48.66 -6.43 34.26
C ILE A 1085 50.15 -6.72 33.96
N PRO A 1086 50.50 -7.81 33.25
CA PRO A 1086 51.86 -8.07 32.80
C PRO A 1086 52.42 -6.92 31.95
N THR A 1087 53.75 -6.73 31.96
CA THR A 1087 54.40 -5.67 31.17
C THR A 1087 54.00 -5.77 29.69
N PRO A 1088 53.44 -4.70 29.08
CA PRO A 1088 52.95 -4.77 27.70
C PRO A 1088 54.06 -5.07 26.70
N SER A 1089 53.72 -5.84 25.66
CA SER A 1089 54.61 -6.09 24.52
C SER A 1089 54.43 -5.00 23.47
N VAL A 1090 55.46 -4.73 22.66
CA VAL A 1090 55.33 -3.89 21.46
C VAL A 1090 55.32 -4.81 20.24
N LEU A 1091 54.32 -4.63 19.38
CA LEU A 1091 54.13 -5.38 18.13
C LEU A 1091 54.24 -4.41 16.94
N TYR A 1092 54.90 -4.84 15.87
CA TYR A 1092 54.99 -4.08 14.62
C TYR A 1092 54.40 -4.86 13.46
N GLU A 1093 53.49 -4.23 12.73
CA GLU A 1093 52.91 -4.76 11.50
C GLU A 1093 53.43 -3.96 10.30
N PRO A 1094 54.22 -4.57 9.40
CA PRO A 1094 54.68 -3.89 8.19
C PRO A 1094 53.56 -3.78 7.16
N LYS A 1095 53.53 -2.67 6.38
CA LYS A 1095 52.59 -2.46 5.27
C LYS A 1095 52.37 -3.73 4.42
N SER A 1096 51.12 -4.18 4.31
CA SER A 1096 50.74 -5.23 3.37
C SER A 1096 51.01 -4.81 1.92
N ARG A 1097 51.39 -5.78 1.08
CA ARG A 1097 51.81 -5.56 -0.32
C ARG A 1097 50.99 -6.32 -1.36
N GLU A 1098 49.91 -6.99 -0.97
CA GLU A 1098 49.06 -7.77 -1.87
C GLU A 1098 47.58 -7.45 -1.70
N TYR A 1099 47.03 -6.72 -2.70
CA TYR A 1099 45.65 -6.85 -3.16
C TYR A 1099 45.60 -6.33 -4.61
N GLN A 1100 45.76 -7.23 -5.58
CA GLN A 1100 45.38 -6.94 -6.97
C GLN A 1100 43.95 -7.42 -7.19
N HIS A 1101 43.06 -6.51 -7.59
CA HIS A 1101 41.68 -6.87 -7.93
C HIS A 1101 41.65 -7.90 -9.08
N PRO A 1102 40.94 -9.04 -8.94
CA PRO A 1102 40.30 -9.66 -10.09
C PRO A 1102 39.20 -8.72 -10.61
N VAL A 1103 39.06 -8.65 -11.93
CA VAL A 1103 38.09 -7.80 -12.66
C VAL A 1103 36.96 -8.67 -13.20
#